data_AF-A0A2I0PJE1-F1
#
_entry.id   AF-A0A2I0PJE1-F1
#
_cell.length_a   1.000
_cell.length_b   1.000
_cell.length_c   1.000
_cell.angle_alpha   90.00
_cell.angle_beta   90.00
_cell.angle_gamma   90.00
#
_symmetry.space_group_name_H-M   'P 1'
#
loop_
_entity.id
_entity.type
_entity.pdbx_description
1 polymer ?
#
loop_
_entity_poly.entity_id
_entity_poly.type
_entity_poly.pdbx_seq_one_letter_code
_entity_poly.pdbx_strand_id
1 'polypeptide(L)'
;MRIYNVLLLLSIFLIFNMGGVFAAGPETNYTNDSDFDKGNLTGLEHNSTHNQLQLSNSSSSTNPFIWVPNSNEGTVSKINTVTGMEVARYKTSNLTYSNPSRTTVDLEGNCWVGNRNIGTVVKIGLLESGQWIDRNQNGVVDTCRDVDGNGLINSTEILPWGMDECVLWEVVLIPGSEGNFVPGKYNGSYVNDYYTPGPRGLAIDSKNNLWVGTYGTMKYYYVNGSDGQILKTIDVSSVGHTPYGAVIDQNGILWSSGNTGNNVLRLDPSNGTFTRINLPHKSYGLALDRNNHLFVSGLDYYAITCINVLNGTILWTKSASYAQGITVSDDGDIWTADNTKGTVTRYSNNGIFKATIIVGNSPSGVSVDNLGKIWAVDTNDEYIHRINPANDQTDGEGNIVNGVEFSKRIVGGTHYGYSDMTGALSNTITTNHGSWDLIHDSGINNALWGVISWNAYIPNGTSVNVRVRSSNDKITWSNWEEAINGEYLNSTPNGRYLEVETTLERFKGSVSPVLYDLSVRVLKSDINILNGINNSVPKLGDTIKLVTVLTNVGPDSAHNITVVANIPPGFKPLIPSIGVLNGTVWTIKTLIPGEIARLEIVGNITQNLTSKNITYSANETHSEYDSKTNPPSTIKFYVPFSDVKLDYSLKNGKPTLMVRNIGPDDAFNINVKTSIPSGYTPKTLGGTYKGGTWIITSIPSNGTVTMTLVPLAGNKTHNTSNPSSPGHHGSINNPHEVNNQNSTQVNASSSSQTRKASSVPMQQTGVPINFSAIAILFMFFAAYLNKNDNEIRPNKWLILFVVLFLALLCMGNVGAADTTYTTDEDFSKGTFNNVNGSDGSLKLDNSSNAARNYIWIPNSNEGTISKVNVKTGQEVARYKTNPASNAEPVRIAVDSQGNCWAANRVTGSLIKIGLYENGVYYDLNHDGIIQTCHDVDKNGIITPDEVLNWGSDECVTLETIIIPGKEGVFHPGSYDGAYAAYGTGLTSLALDNKDNVWLGIGENQTLMYINGSSGEILNSYNVTAYGHSPNFSVIDKNGILWSGGSNLLRLDPSTGSLSVMDMGYTIFDLAYDGDDHIFSYGVHPHILWPDSRFSRINIENNTVDWTQSLPYMHAGSLAVNSNGDVWLAQYYNHWWWGKYTAFGVYSHDGVLKSDVISSTSPFGLFFDSYGKLWIMDLDGEYIHRFDTSINGVDLSKRLVSTNHNALGYCSVKSPDK
;
A
#
# COMPACT_ATOMS: atom_id res chain seq x y z
N MET A 1 17.81 2.11 44.24
CA MET A 1 18.58 1.35 43.23
C MET A 1 17.80 0.30 42.45
N ARG A 2 16.47 0.12 42.62
CA ARG A 2 15.67 -0.81 41.79
C ARG A 2 14.72 -0.15 40.77
N ILE A 3 14.60 1.18 40.77
CA ILE A 3 13.76 1.93 39.81
C ILE A 3 14.59 2.50 38.62
N TYR A 4 15.91 2.61 38.78
CA TYR A 4 16.80 3.11 37.72
C TYR A 4 17.08 2.10 36.59
N ASN A 5 16.95 0.79 36.85
CA ASN A 5 17.14 -0.22 35.79
C ASN A 5 15.91 -0.40 34.90
N VAL A 6 14.69 -0.10 35.40
CA VAL A 6 13.45 -0.25 34.61
C VAL A 6 13.27 0.92 33.64
N LEU A 7 13.66 2.14 34.02
CA LEU A 7 13.64 3.30 33.13
C LEU A 7 14.76 3.28 32.07
N LEU A 8 15.89 2.62 32.34
CA LEU A 8 16.96 2.40 31.34
C LEU A 8 16.58 1.29 30.34
N LEU A 9 15.79 0.29 30.77
CA LEU A 9 15.24 -0.73 29.87
C LEU A 9 14.06 -0.22 29.04
N LEU A 10 13.19 0.65 29.58
CA LEU A 10 12.12 1.28 28.80
C LEU A 10 12.65 2.25 27.72
N SER A 11 13.78 2.92 27.97
CA SER A 11 14.41 3.80 26.99
C SER A 11 15.17 3.06 25.88
N ILE A 12 15.55 1.79 26.11
CA ILE A 12 16.12 0.91 25.09
C ILE A 12 15.02 0.20 24.28
N PHE A 13 13.84 -0.03 24.86
CA PHE A 13 12.70 -0.66 24.16
C PHE A 13 11.88 0.33 23.29
N LEU A 14 11.85 1.62 23.66
CA LEU A 14 11.18 2.68 22.87
C LEU A 14 11.94 3.09 21.59
N ILE A 15 13.11 2.47 21.31
CA ILE A 15 13.87 2.70 20.06
C ILE A 15 13.59 1.60 19.01
N PHE A 16 12.89 0.51 19.36
CA PHE A 16 12.74 -0.65 18.46
C PHE A 16 11.39 -0.81 17.76
N ASN A 17 10.37 0.02 18.01
CA ASN A 17 9.08 -0.12 17.35
C ASN A 17 8.47 1.24 16.98
N MET A 18 9.11 1.93 16.03
CA MET A 18 8.39 2.81 15.12
C MET A 18 8.37 2.09 13.77
N GLY A 19 7.29 1.36 13.49
CA GLY A 19 6.93 0.95 12.14
C GLY A 19 6.45 2.16 11.34
N GLY A 20 7.32 3.16 11.18
CA GLY A 20 7.23 4.03 10.03
C GLY A 20 7.67 3.20 8.83
N VAL A 21 7.01 3.37 7.69
CA VAL A 21 7.60 3.01 6.40
C VAL A 21 8.85 3.88 6.25
N PHE A 22 9.95 3.44 6.84
CA PHE A 22 11.25 4.00 6.55
C PHE A 22 11.54 3.58 5.11
N ALA A 23 11.61 4.57 4.21
CA ALA A 23 12.36 4.37 2.98
C ALA A 23 13.71 3.76 3.36
N ALA A 24 14.13 2.73 2.63
CA ALA A 24 15.41 2.09 2.89
C ALA A 24 16.51 3.17 2.94
N GLY A 25 17.46 3.02 3.86
CA GLY A 25 18.59 3.93 3.90
C GLY A 25 19.52 3.68 2.71
N PRO A 26 20.50 4.56 2.45
CA PRO A 26 21.57 4.31 1.47
C PRO A 26 22.38 3.02 1.70
N GLU A 27 22.17 2.36 2.84
CA GLU A 27 22.68 1.03 3.18
C GLU A 27 21.56 0.26 3.90
N THR A 28 21.26 -0.96 3.48
CA THR A 28 20.24 -1.82 4.11
C THR A 28 20.63 -3.28 3.99
N ASN A 29 20.45 -4.02 5.10
CA ASN A 29 20.58 -5.46 5.15
C ASN A 29 19.19 -6.06 5.30
N TYR A 30 18.87 -7.02 4.44
CA TYR A 30 17.62 -7.75 4.44
C TYR A 30 17.89 -9.12 5.06
N THR A 31 17.43 -9.33 6.29
CA THR A 31 17.77 -10.53 7.09
C THR A 31 16.56 -11.25 7.66
N ASN A 32 15.46 -10.53 7.91
CA ASN A 32 14.31 -11.07 8.63
C ASN A 32 13.12 -11.28 7.69
N ASP A 33 12.10 -12.02 8.13
CA ASP A 33 10.86 -12.23 7.36
C ASP A 33 10.27 -10.90 6.87
N SER A 34 10.18 -9.90 7.76
CA SER A 34 9.68 -8.57 7.44
C SER A 34 10.57 -7.76 6.48
N ASP A 35 11.83 -8.14 6.31
CA ASP A 35 12.69 -7.57 5.27
C ASP A 35 12.45 -8.22 3.92
N PHE A 36 12.31 -9.54 3.90
CA PHE A 36 11.98 -10.28 2.69
C PHE A 36 10.59 -9.93 2.16
N ASP A 37 9.62 -9.67 3.05
CA ASP A 37 8.26 -9.21 2.71
C ASP A 37 8.23 -7.82 2.04
N LYS A 38 9.35 -7.08 2.03
CA LYS A 38 9.46 -5.81 1.28
C LYS A 38 9.63 -6.05 -0.23
N GLY A 39 10.00 -7.26 -0.64
CA GLY A 39 10.09 -7.67 -2.04
C GLY A 39 8.99 -8.65 -2.42
N ASN A 40 8.82 -8.89 -3.72
CA ASN A 40 7.87 -9.87 -4.24
C ASN A 40 8.53 -11.25 -4.28
N LEU A 41 7.90 -12.23 -3.62
CA LEU A 41 8.36 -13.62 -3.60
C LEU A 41 7.58 -14.44 -4.64
N THR A 42 8.28 -15.00 -5.63
CA THR A 42 7.71 -15.94 -6.61
C THR A 42 8.34 -17.31 -6.39
N GLY A 43 7.57 -18.34 -6.04
CA GLY A 43 8.13 -19.68 -5.82
C GLY A 43 9.12 -19.77 -4.64
N LEU A 44 9.17 -18.75 -3.77
CA LEU A 44 9.98 -18.68 -2.55
C LEU A 44 9.11 -18.52 -1.30
N GLU A 45 9.65 -18.89 -0.14
CA GLU A 45 9.03 -18.72 1.17
C GLU A 45 10.05 -18.58 2.29
N HIS A 46 9.61 -17.99 3.41
CA HIS A 46 10.34 -17.94 4.69
C HIS A 46 9.53 -18.53 5.87
N ASN A 47 8.29 -18.96 5.65
CA ASN A 47 7.38 -19.40 6.71
C ASN A 47 7.72 -20.79 7.27
N SER A 48 8.30 -21.68 6.47
CA SER A 48 8.68 -23.02 6.94
C SER A 48 9.92 -22.98 7.83
N THR A 49 10.80 -21.99 7.60
CA THR A 49 11.96 -21.67 8.43
C THR A 49 12.18 -20.16 8.39
N HIS A 50 11.85 -19.49 9.49
CA HIS A 50 11.91 -18.03 9.61
C HIS A 50 13.32 -17.47 9.45
N ASN A 51 13.39 -16.25 8.91
CA ASN A 51 14.55 -15.40 8.67
C ASN A 51 15.53 -15.98 7.63
N GLN A 52 14.97 -16.59 6.58
CA GLN A 52 15.70 -17.05 5.39
C GLN A 52 14.73 -17.26 4.22
N LEU A 53 15.22 -17.16 2.99
CA LEU A 53 14.46 -17.55 1.79
C LEU A 53 14.87 -18.93 1.31
N GLN A 54 13.88 -19.75 1.00
CA GLN A 54 14.01 -21.03 0.32
C GLN A 54 12.95 -21.20 -0.77
N LEU A 55 13.16 -22.16 -1.69
CA LEU A 55 12.13 -22.60 -2.62
C LEU A 55 10.87 -23.07 -1.89
N SER A 56 9.71 -22.59 -2.36
CA SER A 56 8.40 -22.92 -1.79
C SER A 56 7.99 -24.36 -2.07
N ASN A 57 7.33 -24.96 -1.09
CA ASN A 57 6.61 -26.23 -1.22
C ASN A 57 5.09 -26.02 -1.43
N SER A 58 4.63 -24.85 -1.85
CA SER A 58 3.23 -24.57 -2.18
C SER A 58 3.06 -24.12 -3.63
N SER A 59 1.83 -24.10 -4.14
CA SER A 59 1.46 -23.63 -5.48
C SER A 59 1.61 -22.09 -5.64
N SER A 60 2.22 -21.43 -4.64
CA SER A 60 2.37 -19.98 -4.56
C SER A 60 3.15 -19.41 -5.75
N SER A 61 2.45 -18.61 -6.55
CA SER A 61 3.01 -17.76 -7.59
C SER A 61 2.44 -16.34 -7.48
N THR A 62 3.21 -15.36 -7.96
CA THR A 62 2.84 -13.94 -7.93
C THR A 62 1.70 -13.55 -8.88
N ASN A 63 1.31 -14.44 -9.81
CA ASN A 63 0.28 -14.17 -10.80
C ASN A 63 -1.07 -14.79 -10.39
N PRO A 64 -2.03 -14.01 -9.89
CA PRO A 64 -3.32 -14.51 -9.44
C PRO A 64 -4.29 -14.65 -10.62
N PHE A 65 -3.91 -15.35 -11.69
CA PHE A 65 -4.75 -15.46 -12.89
C PHE A 65 -5.00 -16.91 -13.31
N ILE A 66 -6.23 -17.17 -13.74
CA ILE A 66 -6.61 -18.36 -14.47
C ILE A 66 -7.05 -17.95 -15.88
N TRP A 67 -6.58 -18.70 -16.87
CA TRP A 67 -6.90 -18.47 -18.28
C TRP A 67 -7.87 -19.53 -18.79
N VAL A 68 -9.11 -19.10 -19.03
CA VAL A 68 -10.23 -19.97 -19.37
C VAL A 68 -10.55 -19.87 -20.86
N PRO A 69 -10.42 -20.96 -21.63
CA PRO A 69 -10.73 -20.95 -23.06
C PRO A 69 -12.24 -21.05 -23.32
N ASN A 70 -12.79 -20.08 -24.07
CA ASN A 70 -14.18 -20.06 -24.51
C ASN A 70 -14.29 -20.70 -25.90
N SER A 71 -14.41 -22.03 -25.95
CA SER A 71 -14.33 -22.81 -27.20
C SER A 71 -15.37 -22.41 -28.24
N ASN A 72 -16.55 -22.01 -27.80
CA ASN A 72 -17.68 -21.62 -28.63
C ASN A 72 -17.55 -20.21 -29.22
N GLU A 73 -16.77 -19.33 -28.61
CA GLU A 73 -16.60 -17.93 -29.04
C GLU A 73 -15.29 -17.67 -29.77
N GLY A 74 -14.31 -18.56 -29.64
CA GLY A 74 -12.96 -18.34 -30.19
C GLY A 74 -12.16 -17.30 -29.39
N THR A 75 -12.38 -17.27 -28.08
CA THR A 75 -11.74 -16.33 -27.15
C THR A 75 -11.13 -17.04 -25.94
N VAL A 76 -10.32 -16.33 -25.16
CA VAL A 76 -9.83 -16.76 -23.85
C VAL A 76 -10.07 -15.64 -22.85
N SER A 77 -10.67 -15.98 -21.71
CA SER A 77 -10.88 -15.07 -20.58
C SER A 77 -9.74 -15.15 -19.58
N LYS A 78 -9.27 -14.00 -19.10
CA LYS A 78 -8.33 -13.85 -18.00
C LYS A 78 -9.12 -13.51 -16.74
N ILE A 79 -9.13 -14.39 -15.76
CA ILE A 79 -9.86 -14.21 -14.50
C ILE A 79 -8.88 -14.10 -13.36
N ASN A 80 -9.05 -13.11 -12.50
CA ASN A 80 -8.28 -13.01 -11.28
C ASN A 80 -8.72 -14.11 -10.30
N THR A 81 -7.82 -15.00 -9.88
CA THR A 81 -8.12 -16.16 -9.04
C THR A 81 -8.46 -15.78 -7.59
N VAL A 82 -8.09 -14.58 -7.15
CA VAL A 82 -8.39 -14.07 -5.81
C VAL A 82 -9.78 -13.43 -5.81
N THR A 83 -9.99 -12.45 -6.70
CA THR A 83 -11.23 -11.65 -6.74
C THR A 83 -12.34 -12.27 -7.57
N GLY A 84 -12.02 -13.25 -8.42
CA GLY A 84 -12.96 -13.87 -9.35
C GLY A 84 -13.43 -12.95 -10.49
N MET A 85 -12.86 -11.76 -10.64
CA MET A 85 -13.21 -10.83 -11.71
C MET A 85 -12.63 -11.30 -13.05
N GLU A 86 -13.46 -11.25 -14.11
CA GLU A 86 -12.95 -11.36 -15.46
C GLU A 86 -12.32 -10.01 -15.83
N VAL A 87 -11.00 -9.96 -15.90
CA VAL A 87 -10.25 -8.71 -16.06
C VAL A 87 -9.93 -8.40 -17.52
N ALA A 88 -10.03 -9.38 -18.42
CA ALA A 88 -9.90 -9.22 -19.86
C ALA A 88 -10.41 -10.46 -20.61
N ARG A 89 -10.83 -10.29 -21.87
CA ARG A 89 -11.14 -11.40 -22.80
C ARG A 89 -10.53 -11.13 -24.17
N TYR A 90 -9.76 -12.08 -24.67
CA TYR A 90 -8.96 -11.93 -25.89
C TYR A 90 -9.45 -12.85 -26.99
N LYS A 91 -9.53 -12.34 -28.24
CA LYS A 91 -9.74 -13.20 -29.41
C LYS A 91 -8.49 -14.03 -29.69
N THR A 92 -8.69 -15.29 -30.07
CA THR A 92 -7.59 -16.18 -30.51
C THR A 92 -7.52 -16.36 -32.03
N SER A 93 -8.50 -15.81 -32.76
CA SER A 93 -8.52 -15.66 -34.21
C SER A 93 -9.67 -14.71 -34.64
N ASN A 94 -9.85 -14.48 -35.95
CA ASN A 94 -11.05 -13.81 -36.46
C ASN A 94 -12.24 -14.77 -36.70
N LEU A 95 -12.06 -16.08 -36.47
CA LEU A 95 -13.04 -17.13 -36.73
C LEU A 95 -13.74 -17.54 -35.44
N THR A 96 -15.07 -17.63 -35.47
CA THR A 96 -15.87 -18.09 -34.33
C THR A 96 -15.74 -19.58 -34.05
N TYR A 97 -15.24 -20.37 -35.02
CA TYR A 97 -15.06 -21.81 -34.91
C TYR A 97 -13.60 -22.23 -34.65
N SER A 98 -12.70 -21.31 -34.23
CA SER A 98 -11.29 -21.62 -33.94
C SER A 98 -11.10 -22.69 -32.87
N ASN A 99 -12.03 -22.72 -31.93
CA ASN A 99 -12.16 -23.73 -30.90
C ASN A 99 -10.93 -23.83 -29.99
N PRO A 100 -10.59 -22.75 -29.25
CA PRO A 100 -9.53 -22.78 -28.23
C PRO A 100 -9.88 -23.82 -27.18
N SER A 101 -8.96 -24.72 -26.86
CA SER A 101 -9.28 -25.89 -26.02
C SER A 101 -8.29 -26.18 -24.90
N ARG A 102 -7.13 -25.53 -24.93
CA ARG A 102 -6.01 -25.77 -24.01
C ARG A 102 -5.32 -24.47 -23.74
N THR A 103 -5.06 -24.19 -22.48
CA THR A 103 -4.28 -23.05 -22.03
C THR A 103 -3.14 -23.56 -21.14
N THR A 104 -1.92 -23.12 -21.39
CA THR A 104 -0.82 -23.30 -20.43
C THR A 104 -0.26 -21.93 -20.15
N VAL A 105 0.04 -21.66 -18.88
CA VAL A 105 0.65 -20.41 -18.48
C VAL A 105 2.16 -20.59 -18.42
N ASP A 106 2.90 -19.60 -18.89
CA ASP A 106 4.36 -19.58 -18.90
C ASP A 106 4.92 -19.00 -17.59
N LEU A 107 6.25 -19.04 -17.42
CA LEU A 107 6.91 -18.64 -16.17
C LEU A 107 6.79 -17.14 -15.86
N GLU A 108 6.34 -16.35 -16.84
CA GLU A 108 6.08 -14.91 -16.71
C GLU A 108 4.58 -14.62 -16.51
N GLY A 109 3.72 -15.65 -16.49
CA GLY A 109 2.27 -15.53 -16.33
C GLY A 109 1.49 -15.35 -17.64
N ASN A 110 2.17 -15.38 -18.79
CA ASN A 110 1.51 -15.25 -20.09
C ASN A 110 0.79 -16.55 -20.47
N CYS A 111 -0.29 -16.45 -21.22
CA CYS A 111 -1.06 -17.60 -21.66
C CYS A 111 -0.69 -18.04 -23.08
N TRP A 112 -0.43 -19.32 -23.24
CA TRP A 112 -0.39 -20.01 -24.53
C TRP A 112 -1.66 -20.82 -24.73
N VAL A 113 -2.39 -20.56 -25.82
CA VAL A 113 -3.67 -21.21 -26.13
C VAL A 113 -3.63 -21.98 -27.45
N GLY A 114 -4.07 -23.24 -27.43
CA GLY A 114 -4.20 -24.09 -28.62
C GLY A 114 -5.59 -24.04 -29.25
N ASN A 115 -5.68 -23.56 -30.50
CA ASN A 115 -6.88 -23.57 -31.33
C ASN A 115 -6.95 -24.86 -32.14
N ARG A 116 -7.70 -25.85 -31.63
CA ARG A 116 -7.64 -27.21 -32.17
C ARG A 116 -8.26 -27.36 -33.56
N ASN A 117 -9.20 -26.49 -33.93
CA ASN A 117 -9.96 -26.64 -35.17
C ASN A 117 -9.31 -25.92 -36.36
N ILE A 118 -8.46 -24.92 -36.09
CA ILE A 118 -7.78 -24.10 -37.10
C ILE A 118 -6.27 -24.33 -37.16
N GLY A 119 -5.73 -25.15 -36.25
CA GLY A 119 -4.33 -25.58 -36.30
C GLY A 119 -3.32 -24.51 -35.89
N THR A 120 -3.69 -23.64 -34.95
CA THR A 120 -2.80 -22.58 -34.44
C THR A 120 -2.64 -22.63 -32.93
N VAL A 121 -1.58 -21.98 -32.45
CA VAL A 121 -1.35 -21.67 -31.05
C VAL A 121 -1.09 -20.17 -30.93
N VAL A 122 -1.62 -19.53 -29.89
CA VAL A 122 -1.49 -18.07 -29.68
C VAL A 122 -0.87 -17.78 -28.33
N LYS A 123 0.05 -16.80 -28.26
CA LYS A 123 0.58 -16.25 -27.01
C LYS A 123 -0.16 -14.95 -26.65
N ILE A 124 -0.60 -14.84 -25.41
CA ILE A 124 -1.26 -13.66 -24.83
C ILE A 124 -0.45 -13.23 -23.60
N GLY A 125 0.08 -12.01 -23.62
CA GLY A 125 0.88 -11.42 -22.56
C GLY A 125 0.06 -10.77 -21.45
N LEU A 126 0.71 -10.52 -20.31
CA LEU A 126 0.17 -9.74 -19.20
C LEU A 126 0.45 -8.23 -19.36
N LEU A 127 -0.62 -7.45 -19.46
CA LEU A 127 -0.55 -5.98 -19.43
C LEU A 127 0.20 -5.48 -18.19
N GLU A 128 -0.10 -6.09 -17.04
CA GLU A 128 0.41 -5.72 -15.72
C GLU A 128 1.92 -5.96 -15.57
N SER A 129 2.48 -6.86 -16.38
CA SER A 129 3.91 -7.21 -16.39
C SER A 129 4.65 -6.58 -17.57
N GLY A 130 4.04 -5.62 -18.28
CA GLY A 130 4.66 -4.97 -19.45
C GLY A 130 4.82 -5.88 -20.67
N GLN A 131 4.08 -6.99 -20.73
CA GLN A 131 4.19 -8.02 -21.79
C GLN A 131 3.27 -7.68 -22.96
N TRP A 132 3.63 -6.65 -23.71
CA TRP A 132 2.87 -6.16 -24.87
C TRP A 132 3.81 -5.57 -25.92
N ILE A 133 3.31 -5.36 -27.13
CA ILE A 133 4.03 -4.70 -28.22
C ILE A 133 3.15 -3.58 -28.76
N ASP A 134 3.57 -2.32 -28.59
CA ASP A 134 2.92 -1.16 -29.22
C ASP A 134 3.17 -1.24 -30.74
N ARG A 135 2.21 -1.82 -31.45
CA ARG A 135 2.33 -2.12 -32.88
C ARG A 135 1.97 -0.92 -33.74
N ASN A 136 1.13 -0.03 -33.22
CA ASN A 136 0.68 1.14 -33.95
C ASN A 136 1.53 2.40 -33.65
N GLN A 137 2.45 2.31 -32.69
CA GLN A 137 3.39 3.35 -32.25
C GLN A 137 2.68 4.62 -31.77
N ASN A 138 1.50 4.48 -31.16
CA ASN A 138 0.76 5.61 -30.61
C ASN A 138 1.20 5.99 -29.18
N GLY A 139 2.07 5.20 -28.55
CA GLY A 139 2.56 5.41 -27.19
C GLY A 139 1.58 4.99 -26.07
N VAL A 140 0.53 4.25 -26.41
CA VAL A 140 -0.51 3.75 -25.50
C VAL A 140 -0.76 2.28 -25.79
N VAL A 141 -0.88 1.44 -24.76
CA VAL A 141 -1.16 0.02 -24.94
C VAL A 141 -2.63 -0.20 -25.27
N ASP A 142 -2.92 -0.64 -26.49
CA ASP A 142 -4.25 -1.00 -26.97
C ASP A 142 -4.53 -2.49 -26.70
N THR A 143 -5.22 -2.80 -25.60
CA THR A 143 -5.52 -4.18 -25.19
C THR A 143 -6.94 -4.32 -24.65
N CYS A 144 -7.53 -5.51 -24.81
CA CYS A 144 -8.74 -5.89 -24.10
C CYS A 144 -8.51 -5.80 -22.58
N ARG A 145 -9.47 -5.21 -21.87
CA ARG A 145 -9.51 -5.10 -20.41
C ARG A 145 -10.92 -4.74 -19.96
N ASP A 146 -11.25 -5.04 -18.71
CA ASP A 146 -12.44 -4.53 -18.03
C ASP A 146 -12.27 -3.02 -17.81
N VAL A 147 -12.94 -2.20 -18.63
CA VAL A 147 -12.76 -0.74 -18.65
C VAL A 147 -13.60 -0.07 -17.57
N ASP A 148 -14.75 -0.65 -17.22
CA ASP A 148 -15.67 -0.10 -16.21
C ASP A 148 -15.48 -0.73 -14.81
N GLY A 149 -14.66 -1.78 -14.71
CA GLY A 149 -14.30 -2.44 -13.46
C GLY A 149 -15.45 -3.25 -12.84
N ASN A 150 -16.43 -3.66 -13.65
CA ASN A 150 -17.60 -4.41 -13.19
C ASN A 150 -17.34 -5.93 -13.08
N GLY A 151 -16.20 -6.40 -13.60
CA GLY A 151 -15.76 -7.79 -13.61
C GLY A 151 -16.43 -8.67 -14.68
N LEU A 152 -17.05 -8.08 -15.70
CA LEU A 152 -17.72 -8.72 -16.83
C LEU A 152 -17.24 -8.10 -18.14
N ILE A 153 -16.76 -8.92 -19.07
CA ILE A 153 -16.31 -8.42 -20.37
C ILE A 153 -17.44 -8.46 -21.39
N ASN A 154 -17.79 -7.31 -21.94
CA ASN A 154 -18.80 -7.19 -22.99
C ASN A 154 -18.17 -6.95 -24.37
N SER A 155 -19.01 -6.95 -25.42
CA SER A 155 -18.52 -6.84 -26.81
C SER A 155 -17.75 -5.55 -27.14
N THR A 156 -17.95 -4.44 -26.42
CA THR A 156 -17.21 -3.19 -26.66
C THR A 156 -15.81 -3.20 -26.03
N GLU A 157 -15.53 -4.14 -25.14
CA GLU A 157 -14.25 -4.30 -24.44
C GLU A 157 -13.34 -5.34 -25.12
N ILE A 158 -13.85 -6.03 -26.14
CA ILE A 158 -13.12 -7.03 -26.91
C ILE A 158 -12.65 -6.41 -28.23
N LEU A 159 -11.35 -6.27 -28.40
CA LEU A 159 -10.73 -5.73 -29.61
C LEU A 159 -10.84 -6.70 -30.82
N PRO A 160 -10.86 -6.17 -32.06
CA PRO A 160 -10.75 -7.00 -33.26
C PRO A 160 -9.45 -7.81 -33.30
N TRP A 161 -9.50 -8.99 -33.94
CA TRP A 161 -8.32 -9.85 -34.13
C TRP A 161 -7.19 -9.08 -34.84
N GLY A 162 -5.97 -9.16 -34.28
CA GLY A 162 -4.78 -8.49 -34.80
C GLY A 162 -4.60 -7.03 -34.35
N MET A 163 -5.53 -6.48 -33.56
CA MET A 163 -5.42 -5.13 -32.99
C MET A 163 -4.99 -5.13 -31.52
N ASP A 164 -5.08 -6.27 -30.84
CA ASP A 164 -4.72 -6.38 -29.43
C ASP A 164 -3.21 -6.52 -29.24
N GLU A 165 -2.62 -5.61 -28.48
CA GLU A 165 -1.17 -5.48 -28.27
C GLU A 165 -0.60 -6.42 -27.21
N CYS A 166 -1.47 -7.01 -26.37
CA CYS A 166 -1.13 -8.11 -25.47
C CYS A 166 -1.20 -9.46 -26.18
N VAL A 167 -1.92 -9.59 -27.31
CA VAL A 167 -1.82 -10.82 -28.12
C VAL A 167 -0.51 -10.76 -28.91
N LEU A 168 0.51 -11.50 -28.47
CA LEU A 168 1.90 -11.35 -28.92
C LEU A 168 2.18 -12.09 -30.23
N TRP A 169 1.86 -13.39 -30.27
CA TRP A 169 2.29 -14.28 -31.34
C TRP A 169 1.18 -15.23 -31.78
N GLU A 170 1.11 -15.50 -33.09
CA GLU A 170 0.33 -16.57 -33.68
C GLU A 170 1.28 -17.61 -34.32
N VAL A 171 1.26 -18.84 -33.83
CA VAL A 171 2.05 -19.95 -34.35
C VAL A 171 1.14 -20.90 -35.14
N VAL A 172 1.39 -21.01 -36.44
CA VAL A 172 0.65 -21.88 -37.35
C VAL A 172 1.34 -23.25 -37.40
N LEU A 173 0.56 -24.31 -37.22
CA LEU A 173 1.03 -25.70 -37.17
C LEU A 173 0.41 -26.58 -38.28
N ILE A 174 -0.19 -25.92 -39.27
CA ILE A 174 -0.82 -26.57 -40.44
C ILE A 174 0.30 -27.13 -41.33
N PRO A 175 0.26 -28.44 -41.67
CA PRO A 175 1.30 -29.05 -42.51
C PRO A 175 1.53 -28.31 -43.83
N GLY A 176 2.78 -27.90 -44.07
CA GLY A 176 3.19 -27.13 -45.25
C GLY A 176 3.09 -25.61 -45.09
N SER A 177 2.55 -25.13 -43.97
CA SER A 177 2.38 -23.70 -43.65
C SER A 177 2.91 -23.36 -42.26
N GLU A 178 3.76 -24.21 -41.67
CA GLU A 178 4.26 -24.02 -40.30
C GLU A 178 5.11 -22.74 -40.17
N GLY A 179 4.86 -21.95 -39.12
CA GLY A 179 5.62 -20.73 -38.85
C GLY A 179 5.01 -19.84 -37.76
N ASN A 180 5.71 -18.78 -37.39
CA ASN A 180 5.24 -17.76 -36.46
C ASN A 180 4.87 -16.46 -37.21
N PHE A 181 3.80 -15.82 -36.75
CA PHE A 181 3.21 -14.65 -37.38
C PHE A 181 2.81 -13.64 -36.31
N VAL A 182 2.80 -12.37 -36.72
CA VAL A 182 2.08 -11.34 -35.98
C VAL A 182 0.58 -11.65 -36.12
N PRO A 183 -0.20 -11.68 -35.02
CA PRO A 183 -1.63 -11.92 -35.07
C PRO A 183 -2.35 -11.10 -36.14
N GLY A 184 -3.15 -11.77 -36.97
CA GLY A 184 -3.89 -11.13 -38.07
C GLY A 184 -3.08 -10.84 -39.33
N LYS A 185 -1.80 -11.27 -39.41
CA LYS A 185 -0.95 -11.14 -40.61
C LYS A 185 -0.70 -12.44 -41.36
N TYR A 186 -1.21 -13.57 -40.89
CA TYR A 186 -1.15 -14.83 -41.63
C TYR A 186 -2.05 -14.73 -42.89
N ASN A 187 -1.45 -14.92 -44.06
CA ASN A 187 -2.14 -14.80 -45.36
C ASN A 187 -2.58 -16.16 -45.94
N GLY A 188 -2.24 -17.27 -45.29
CA GLY A 188 -2.67 -18.60 -45.71
C GLY A 188 -4.09 -18.93 -45.25
N SER A 189 -4.62 -20.07 -45.68
CA SER A 189 -5.91 -20.56 -45.20
C SER A 189 -5.76 -21.32 -43.88
N TYR A 190 -6.67 -21.08 -42.95
CA TYR A 190 -6.85 -21.93 -41.78
C TYR A 190 -7.54 -23.24 -42.16
N VAL A 191 -7.24 -24.30 -41.43
CA VAL A 191 -8.03 -25.54 -41.54
C VAL A 191 -9.36 -25.39 -40.80
N ASN A 192 -10.32 -26.25 -41.10
CA ASN A 192 -11.54 -26.43 -40.32
C ASN A 192 -11.66 -27.92 -40.00
N ASP A 193 -10.67 -28.42 -39.27
CA ASP A 193 -10.53 -29.82 -38.90
C ASP A 193 -10.07 -29.91 -37.43
N TYR A 194 -10.98 -30.46 -36.63
CA TYR A 194 -10.82 -30.64 -35.19
C TYR A 194 -9.65 -31.57 -34.81
N TYR A 195 -9.27 -32.46 -35.71
CA TYR A 195 -8.28 -33.50 -35.49
C TYR A 195 -6.94 -33.18 -36.14
N THR A 196 -6.91 -32.54 -37.31
CA THR A 196 -5.67 -32.37 -38.10
C THR A 196 -5.40 -30.89 -38.43
N PRO A 197 -4.32 -30.27 -37.92
CA PRO A 197 -3.29 -30.85 -37.06
C PRO A 197 -3.76 -31.05 -35.61
N GLY A 198 -4.79 -30.34 -35.15
CA GLY A 198 -5.39 -30.52 -33.82
C GLY A 198 -4.42 -30.30 -32.65
N PRO A 199 -3.86 -29.09 -32.45
CA PRO A 199 -3.01 -28.79 -31.29
C PRO A 199 -3.76 -28.99 -29.97
N ARG A 200 -3.22 -29.85 -29.10
CA ARG A 200 -3.88 -30.24 -27.82
C ARG A 200 -2.92 -30.47 -26.65
N GLY A 201 -1.70 -30.95 -26.90
CA GLY A 201 -0.72 -31.11 -25.82
C GLY A 201 0.09 -29.83 -25.70
N LEU A 202 -0.08 -29.03 -24.64
CA LEU A 202 0.72 -27.83 -24.41
C LEU A 202 1.44 -27.97 -23.08
N ALA A 203 2.75 -27.68 -23.04
CA ALA A 203 3.53 -27.65 -21.81
C ALA A 203 4.70 -26.67 -21.93
N ILE A 204 5.05 -25.99 -20.84
CA ILE A 204 6.16 -25.04 -20.75
C ILE A 204 7.37 -25.74 -20.15
N ASP A 205 8.56 -25.53 -20.72
CA ASP A 205 9.81 -26.05 -20.17
C ASP A 205 10.53 -25.05 -19.25
N SER A 206 11.62 -25.48 -18.63
CA SER A 206 12.40 -24.65 -17.71
C SER A 206 13.14 -23.48 -18.36
N LYS A 207 13.09 -23.35 -19.70
CA LYS A 207 13.61 -22.20 -20.45
C LYS A 207 12.51 -21.25 -20.89
N ASN A 208 11.32 -21.39 -20.32
CA ASN A 208 10.10 -20.67 -20.69
C ASN A 208 9.65 -20.92 -22.15
N ASN A 209 10.06 -22.02 -22.77
CA ASN A 209 9.69 -22.37 -24.14
C ASN A 209 8.50 -23.34 -24.17
N LEU A 210 7.70 -23.26 -25.22
CA LEU A 210 6.49 -24.06 -25.37
C LEU A 210 6.76 -25.35 -26.16
N TRP A 211 6.25 -26.46 -25.66
CA TRP A 211 6.06 -27.70 -26.40
C TRP A 211 4.60 -27.86 -26.82
N VAL A 212 4.37 -28.04 -28.13
CA VAL A 212 3.03 -28.23 -28.71
C VAL A 212 2.90 -29.58 -29.40
N GLY A 213 2.03 -30.43 -28.89
CA GLY A 213 1.61 -31.69 -29.46
C GLY A 213 0.36 -31.54 -30.33
N THR A 214 0.44 -32.03 -31.57
CA THR A 214 -0.64 -32.01 -32.56
C THR A 214 -1.23 -33.41 -32.75
N TYR A 215 -2.52 -33.55 -32.50
CA TYR A 215 -3.23 -34.82 -32.43
C TYR A 215 -3.17 -35.63 -33.73
N GLY A 216 -3.64 -35.06 -34.84
CA GLY A 216 -3.80 -35.79 -36.11
C GLY A 216 -2.50 -35.97 -36.87
N THR A 217 -1.53 -35.07 -36.68
CA THR A 217 -0.21 -35.18 -37.32
C THR A 217 0.81 -35.94 -36.49
N MET A 218 0.51 -36.26 -35.22
CA MET A 218 1.38 -37.02 -34.32
C MET A 218 2.78 -36.40 -34.17
N LYS A 219 2.84 -35.07 -34.02
CA LYS A 219 4.09 -34.31 -33.90
C LYS A 219 4.12 -33.50 -32.62
N TYR A 220 5.35 -33.23 -32.17
CA TYR A 220 5.67 -32.19 -31.19
C TYR A 220 6.48 -31.08 -31.83
N TYR A 221 6.07 -29.84 -31.60
CA TYR A 221 6.79 -28.63 -31.98
C TYR A 221 7.38 -27.99 -30.73
N TYR A 222 8.67 -27.68 -30.78
CA TYR A 222 9.34 -26.86 -29.77
C TYR A 222 9.37 -25.43 -30.26
N VAL A 223 8.73 -24.53 -29.50
CA VAL A 223 8.46 -23.15 -29.86
C VAL A 223 9.16 -22.23 -28.88
N ASN A 224 9.93 -21.28 -29.39
CA ASN A 224 10.58 -20.27 -28.58
C ASN A 224 9.54 -19.40 -27.86
N GLY A 225 9.62 -19.31 -26.54
CA GLY A 225 8.70 -18.57 -25.70
C GLY A 225 8.69 -17.06 -25.96
N SER A 226 9.82 -16.51 -26.41
CA SER A 226 10.01 -15.07 -26.58
C SER A 226 9.46 -14.52 -27.90
N ASP A 227 9.61 -15.25 -29.01
CA ASP A 227 9.27 -14.79 -30.37
C ASP A 227 8.33 -15.74 -31.15
N GLY A 228 7.94 -16.87 -30.55
CA GLY A 228 7.07 -17.87 -31.15
C GLY A 228 7.72 -18.71 -32.25
N GLN A 229 9.02 -18.58 -32.52
CA GLN A 229 9.69 -19.33 -33.58
C GLN A 229 9.67 -20.84 -33.30
N ILE A 230 9.34 -21.63 -34.33
CA ILE A 230 9.47 -23.09 -34.26
C ILE A 230 10.96 -23.47 -34.35
N LEU A 231 11.51 -23.97 -33.26
CA LEU A 231 12.92 -24.34 -33.12
C LEU A 231 13.20 -25.78 -33.53
N LYS A 232 12.26 -26.69 -33.25
CA LYS A 232 12.42 -28.14 -33.48
C LYS A 232 11.06 -28.81 -33.69
N THR A 233 11.04 -29.88 -34.48
CA THR A 233 9.88 -30.75 -34.64
C THR A 233 10.28 -32.20 -34.40
N ILE A 234 9.48 -32.95 -33.65
CA ILE A 234 9.66 -34.38 -33.38
C ILE A 234 8.42 -35.13 -33.85
N ASP A 235 8.62 -36.11 -34.73
CA ASP A 235 7.58 -37.01 -35.20
C ASP A 235 7.51 -38.25 -34.29
N VAL A 236 6.36 -38.45 -33.64
CA VAL A 236 6.12 -39.57 -32.70
C VAL A 236 5.18 -40.63 -33.29
N SER A 237 4.90 -40.58 -34.59
CA SER A 237 4.05 -41.55 -35.29
C SER A 237 4.61 -42.98 -35.23
N SER A 238 5.93 -43.14 -35.09
CA SER A 238 6.61 -44.45 -34.99
C SER A 238 6.17 -45.28 -33.79
N VAL A 239 5.63 -44.65 -32.73
CA VAL A 239 5.06 -45.34 -31.56
C VAL A 239 3.54 -45.28 -31.52
N GLY A 240 2.91 -44.72 -32.56
CA GLY A 240 1.47 -44.55 -32.68
C GLY A 240 0.86 -43.68 -31.59
N HIS A 241 1.61 -42.69 -31.10
CA HIS A 241 1.13 -41.76 -30.07
C HIS A 241 0.39 -40.57 -30.70
N THR A 242 -0.78 -40.25 -30.17
CA THR A 242 -1.62 -39.12 -30.58
C THR A 242 -1.63 -38.05 -29.47
N PRO A 243 -0.82 -36.99 -29.58
CA PRO A 243 -0.72 -35.96 -28.54
C PRO A 243 -2.08 -35.39 -28.13
N TYR A 244 -2.39 -35.37 -26.84
CA TYR A 244 -3.71 -34.94 -26.35
C TYR A 244 -3.65 -34.01 -25.12
N GLY A 245 -2.91 -34.37 -24.08
CA GLY A 245 -2.52 -33.50 -22.97
C GLY A 245 -1.02 -33.64 -22.76
N ALA A 246 -0.34 -32.62 -22.22
CA ALA A 246 1.09 -32.66 -21.98
C ALA A 246 1.46 -31.97 -20.66
N VAL A 247 2.49 -32.48 -19.99
CA VAL A 247 3.14 -31.86 -18.83
C VAL A 247 4.65 -32.14 -18.91
N ILE A 248 5.47 -31.32 -18.26
CA ILE A 248 6.90 -31.57 -18.11
C ILE A 248 7.18 -31.81 -16.62
N ASP A 249 7.94 -32.87 -16.31
CA ASP A 249 8.30 -33.17 -14.93
C ASP A 249 9.52 -32.37 -14.45
N GLN A 250 9.80 -32.45 -13.15
CA GLN A 250 10.96 -31.79 -12.52
C GLN A 250 12.33 -32.26 -13.04
N ASN A 251 12.39 -33.32 -13.85
CA ASN A 251 13.60 -33.79 -14.51
C ASN A 251 13.68 -33.32 -15.98
N GLY A 252 12.76 -32.45 -16.41
CA GLY A 252 12.67 -31.92 -17.76
C GLY A 252 12.13 -32.91 -18.79
N ILE A 253 11.47 -34.01 -18.38
CA ILE A 253 10.90 -34.99 -19.30
C ILE A 253 9.46 -34.59 -19.64
N LEU A 254 9.14 -34.59 -20.94
CA LEU A 254 7.79 -34.36 -21.44
C LEU A 254 6.97 -35.65 -21.36
N TRP A 255 5.83 -35.56 -20.69
CA TRP A 255 4.84 -36.62 -20.59
C TRP A 255 3.58 -36.22 -21.34
N SER A 256 2.99 -37.15 -22.11
CA SER A 256 1.79 -36.86 -22.87
C SER A 256 0.78 -37.99 -22.89
N SER A 257 -0.50 -37.65 -22.78
CA SER A 257 -1.61 -38.59 -22.92
C SER A 257 -1.94 -38.84 -24.40
N GLY A 258 -2.09 -40.11 -24.75
CA GLY A 258 -2.42 -40.59 -26.09
C GLY A 258 -3.86 -41.12 -26.16
N ASN A 259 -4.86 -40.24 -26.22
CA ASN A 259 -6.29 -40.58 -26.07
C ASN A 259 -6.75 -41.78 -26.90
N THR A 260 -6.43 -41.85 -28.20
CA THR A 260 -6.82 -43.00 -29.04
C THR A 260 -5.90 -44.21 -28.95
N GLY A 261 -4.72 -44.05 -28.35
CA GLY A 261 -3.71 -45.09 -28.30
C GLY A 261 -3.61 -45.79 -26.95
N ASN A 262 -4.45 -45.47 -25.95
CA ASN A 262 -4.41 -46.01 -24.58
C ASN A 262 -2.98 -46.02 -24.01
N ASN A 263 -2.29 -44.88 -24.10
CA ASN A 263 -0.89 -44.82 -23.74
C ASN A 263 -0.45 -43.45 -23.25
N VAL A 264 0.70 -43.44 -22.59
CA VAL A 264 1.43 -42.23 -22.26
C VAL A 264 2.75 -42.23 -23.02
N LEU A 265 3.09 -41.10 -23.63
CA LEU A 265 4.41 -40.85 -24.20
C LEU A 265 5.32 -40.31 -23.10
N ARG A 266 6.55 -40.81 -23.05
CA ARG A 266 7.67 -40.25 -22.30
C ARG A 266 8.71 -39.77 -23.32
N LEU A 267 8.94 -38.47 -23.42
CA LEU A 267 9.85 -37.84 -24.38
C LEU A 267 10.89 -37.02 -23.63
N ASP A 268 12.17 -37.25 -23.93
CA ASP A 268 13.29 -36.47 -23.41
C ASP A 268 13.59 -35.31 -24.37
N PRO A 269 13.28 -34.06 -24.00
CA PRO A 269 13.50 -32.88 -24.85
C PRO A 269 14.96 -32.66 -25.23
N SER A 270 15.90 -33.04 -24.35
CA SER A 270 17.34 -32.73 -24.47
C SER A 270 17.99 -33.45 -25.66
N ASN A 271 17.54 -34.68 -25.95
CA ASN A 271 18.07 -35.52 -27.02
C ASN A 271 16.99 -35.97 -28.02
N GLY A 272 15.71 -35.71 -27.75
CA GLY A 272 14.58 -36.07 -28.60
C GLY A 272 14.23 -37.56 -28.60
N THR A 273 14.76 -38.36 -27.67
CA THR A 273 14.37 -39.76 -27.53
C THR A 273 13.00 -39.89 -26.88
N PHE A 274 12.23 -40.90 -27.26
CA PHE A 274 10.90 -41.12 -26.71
C PHE A 274 10.51 -42.59 -26.66
N THR A 275 9.63 -42.91 -25.71
CA THR A 275 9.07 -44.24 -25.50
C THR A 275 7.58 -44.14 -25.18
N ARG A 276 6.85 -45.24 -25.39
CA ARG A 276 5.43 -45.36 -25.08
C ARG A 276 5.21 -46.32 -23.91
N ILE A 277 4.35 -45.93 -22.98
CA ILE A 277 3.86 -46.76 -21.87
C ILE A 277 2.39 -47.07 -22.13
N ASN A 278 2.06 -48.36 -22.24
CA ASN A 278 0.68 -48.80 -22.47
C ASN A 278 -0.13 -48.76 -21.18
N LEU A 279 -1.35 -48.22 -21.27
CA LEU A 279 -2.32 -48.19 -20.19
C LEU A 279 -3.45 -49.20 -20.44
N PRO A 280 -4.10 -49.70 -19.37
CA PRO A 280 -5.29 -50.54 -19.49
C PRO A 280 -6.57 -49.74 -19.83
N HIS A 281 -6.48 -48.41 -19.95
CA HIS A 281 -7.60 -47.52 -20.25
C HIS A 281 -7.17 -46.39 -21.22
N LYS A 282 -8.14 -45.67 -21.81
CA LYS A 282 -7.85 -44.42 -22.54
C LYS A 282 -7.21 -43.41 -21.59
N SER A 283 -6.17 -42.71 -22.03
CA SER A 283 -5.53 -41.62 -21.27
C SER A 283 -6.10 -40.26 -21.69
N TYR A 284 -6.40 -39.38 -20.74
CA TYR A 284 -7.00 -38.07 -21.06
C TYR A 284 -6.22 -36.90 -20.46
N GLY A 285 -6.43 -36.58 -19.19
CA GLY A 285 -5.71 -35.54 -18.46
C GLY A 285 -4.44 -36.08 -17.81
N LEU A 286 -3.51 -35.18 -17.52
CA LEU A 286 -2.24 -35.47 -16.83
C LEU A 286 -2.03 -34.47 -15.70
N ALA A 287 -1.54 -34.96 -14.56
CA ALA A 287 -1.11 -34.12 -13.44
C ALA A 287 0.13 -34.73 -12.77
N LEU A 288 0.95 -33.89 -12.14
CA LEU A 288 2.16 -34.31 -11.45
C LEU A 288 2.08 -33.94 -9.97
N ASP A 289 2.69 -34.75 -9.11
CA ASP A 289 3.01 -34.34 -7.74
C ASP A 289 4.51 -34.06 -7.57
N ARG A 290 4.88 -33.54 -6.40
CA ARG A 290 6.28 -33.30 -6.03
C ARG A 290 7.06 -34.58 -5.70
N ASN A 291 6.40 -35.73 -5.62
CA ASN A 291 6.98 -37.02 -5.20
C ASN A 291 7.32 -37.94 -6.37
N ASN A 292 7.52 -37.39 -7.58
CA ASN A 292 7.82 -38.14 -8.80
C ASN A 292 6.67 -39.04 -9.30
N HIS A 293 5.42 -38.64 -9.07
CA HIS A 293 4.27 -39.33 -9.62
C HIS A 293 3.61 -38.53 -10.74
N LEU A 294 3.25 -39.26 -11.81
CA LEU A 294 2.38 -38.80 -12.87
C LEU A 294 1.02 -39.50 -12.74
N PHE A 295 -0.04 -38.72 -12.63
CA PHE A 295 -1.42 -39.20 -12.62
C PHE A 295 -2.05 -39.02 -13.99
N VAL A 296 -2.78 -40.05 -14.42
CA VAL A 296 -3.41 -40.11 -15.72
C VAL A 296 -4.88 -40.48 -15.55
N SER A 297 -5.78 -39.60 -15.97
CA SER A 297 -7.23 -39.86 -15.92
C SER A 297 -7.71 -40.66 -17.14
N GLY A 298 -8.79 -41.41 -16.95
CA GLY A 298 -9.38 -42.30 -17.97
C GLY A 298 -10.86 -42.05 -18.24
N LEU A 299 -11.14 -41.00 -19.03
CA LEU A 299 -12.46 -40.51 -19.43
C LEU A 299 -13.59 -41.57 -19.46
N ASP A 300 -13.60 -42.46 -20.46
CA ASP A 300 -14.71 -43.42 -20.67
C ASP A 300 -14.52 -44.77 -19.94
N TYR A 301 -13.48 -44.89 -19.11
CA TYR A 301 -13.03 -46.16 -18.54
C TYR A 301 -13.02 -46.15 -17.02
N TYR A 302 -13.51 -45.07 -16.40
CA TYR A 302 -13.73 -44.93 -14.96
C TYR A 302 -12.49 -45.32 -14.14
N ALA A 303 -11.32 -44.78 -14.52
CA ALA A 303 -10.04 -45.15 -13.92
C ALA A 303 -9.04 -43.99 -13.83
N ILE A 304 -8.13 -44.08 -12.86
CA ILE A 304 -6.93 -43.24 -12.72
C ILE A 304 -5.71 -44.18 -12.63
N THR A 305 -4.62 -43.83 -13.29
CA THR A 305 -3.33 -44.52 -13.18
C THR A 305 -2.27 -43.59 -12.62
N CYS A 306 -1.42 -44.11 -11.73
CA CYS A 306 -0.22 -43.45 -11.23
C CYS A 306 1.04 -44.13 -11.80
N ILE A 307 1.98 -43.32 -12.31
CA ILE A 307 3.24 -43.74 -12.91
C ILE A 307 4.39 -43.06 -12.17
N ASN A 308 5.46 -43.80 -11.88
CA ASN A 308 6.69 -43.22 -11.38
C ASN A 308 7.48 -42.56 -12.53
N VAL A 309 7.74 -41.26 -12.45
CA VAL A 309 8.37 -40.51 -13.55
C VAL A 309 9.85 -40.84 -13.75
N LEU A 310 10.54 -41.36 -12.72
CA LEU A 310 11.96 -41.67 -12.79
C LEU A 310 12.24 -42.87 -13.70
N ASN A 311 11.34 -43.86 -13.71
CA ASN A 311 11.54 -45.14 -14.41
C ASN A 311 10.39 -45.54 -15.34
N GLY A 312 9.27 -44.81 -15.35
CA GLY A 312 8.10 -45.09 -16.18
C GLY A 312 7.26 -46.29 -15.75
N THR A 313 7.44 -46.82 -14.53
CA THR A 313 6.64 -47.96 -14.05
C THR A 313 5.28 -47.51 -13.54
N ILE A 314 4.21 -48.21 -13.95
CA ILE A 314 2.88 -48.05 -13.37
C ILE A 314 2.91 -48.54 -11.92
N LEU A 315 2.59 -47.66 -10.97
CA LEU A 315 2.52 -47.97 -9.55
C LEU A 315 1.17 -48.58 -9.19
N TRP A 316 0.09 -48.00 -9.71
CA TRP A 316 -1.26 -48.52 -9.55
C TRP A 316 -2.21 -47.98 -10.63
N THR A 317 -3.30 -48.72 -10.87
CA THR A 317 -4.48 -48.28 -11.60
C THR A 317 -5.69 -48.57 -10.72
N LYS A 318 -6.53 -47.57 -10.48
CA LYS A 318 -7.71 -47.68 -9.59
C LYS A 318 -8.95 -47.14 -10.26
N SER A 319 -10.11 -47.67 -9.86
CA SER A 319 -11.41 -47.19 -10.32
C SER A 319 -11.66 -45.76 -9.83
N ALA A 320 -12.29 -44.97 -10.69
CA ALA A 320 -12.67 -43.59 -10.46
C ALA A 320 -14.07 -43.31 -11.04
N SER A 321 -14.55 -42.09 -10.89
CA SER A 321 -15.72 -41.56 -11.60
C SER A 321 -15.37 -41.28 -13.08
N TYR A 322 -16.23 -40.58 -13.86
CA TYR A 322 -15.93 -40.27 -15.28
C TYR A 322 -14.81 -39.22 -15.38
N ALA A 323 -13.58 -39.60 -15.06
CA ALA A 323 -12.47 -38.68 -14.82
C ALA A 323 -11.93 -38.09 -16.14
N GLN A 324 -12.22 -36.80 -16.38
CA GLN A 324 -11.79 -36.04 -17.54
C GLN A 324 -10.49 -35.25 -17.25
N GLY A 325 -10.56 -33.95 -16.95
CA GLY A 325 -9.40 -33.19 -16.49
C GLY A 325 -8.96 -33.65 -15.09
N ILE A 326 -7.67 -33.48 -14.78
CA ILE A 326 -7.05 -33.91 -13.53
C ILE A 326 -6.02 -32.87 -13.07
N THR A 327 -5.95 -32.61 -11.76
CA THR A 327 -4.93 -31.77 -11.12
C THR A 327 -4.53 -32.38 -9.78
N VAL A 328 -3.41 -31.93 -9.21
CA VAL A 328 -2.96 -32.30 -7.87
C VAL A 328 -2.94 -31.03 -7.00
N SER A 329 -3.50 -31.09 -5.79
CA SER A 329 -3.42 -30.01 -4.81
C SER A 329 -2.13 -30.08 -3.98
N ASP A 330 -1.81 -29.00 -3.26
CA ASP A 330 -0.58 -28.91 -2.46
C ASP A 330 -0.45 -29.97 -1.35
N ASP A 331 -1.56 -30.51 -0.86
CA ASP A 331 -1.59 -31.64 0.08
C ASP A 331 -1.30 -33.01 -0.58
N GLY A 332 -1.11 -33.04 -1.90
CA GLY A 332 -0.83 -34.23 -2.70
C GLY A 332 -2.07 -35.01 -3.15
N ASP A 333 -3.28 -34.50 -2.89
CA ASP A 333 -4.51 -35.15 -3.34
C ASP A 333 -4.78 -34.89 -4.83
N ILE A 334 -5.49 -35.84 -5.44
CA ILE A 334 -5.84 -35.85 -6.86
C ILE A 334 -7.28 -35.36 -7.00
N TRP A 335 -7.52 -34.44 -7.93
CA TRP A 335 -8.84 -33.89 -8.24
C TRP A 335 -9.18 -34.16 -9.69
N THR A 336 -10.37 -34.68 -9.96
CA THR A 336 -10.82 -35.01 -11.32
C THR A 336 -12.19 -34.42 -11.64
N ALA A 337 -12.34 -33.81 -12.81
CA ALA A 337 -13.65 -33.38 -13.32
C ALA A 337 -14.46 -34.58 -13.85
N ASP A 338 -15.71 -34.73 -13.41
CA ASP A 338 -16.69 -35.69 -13.91
C ASP A 338 -17.75 -34.97 -14.76
N ASN A 339 -17.52 -35.01 -16.08
CA ASN A 339 -18.37 -34.39 -17.08
C ASN A 339 -19.80 -34.96 -17.11
N THR A 340 -20.01 -36.21 -16.69
CA THR A 340 -21.32 -36.88 -16.76
C THR A 340 -22.20 -36.63 -15.55
N LYS A 341 -21.58 -36.38 -14.39
CA LYS A 341 -22.28 -36.18 -13.12
C LYS A 341 -22.36 -34.73 -12.70
N GLY A 342 -21.65 -33.82 -13.36
CA GLY A 342 -21.62 -32.42 -12.95
C GLY A 342 -20.74 -32.16 -11.72
N THR A 343 -19.75 -33.02 -11.47
CA THR A 343 -19.00 -33.01 -10.21
C THR A 343 -17.48 -32.94 -10.40
N VAL A 344 -16.77 -32.52 -9.36
CA VAL A 344 -15.34 -32.74 -9.18
C VAL A 344 -15.14 -33.77 -8.07
N THR A 345 -14.33 -34.79 -8.31
CA THR A 345 -14.07 -35.87 -7.34
C THR A 345 -12.65 -35.76 -6.80
N ARG A 346 -12.49 -35.84 -5.47
CA ARG A 346 -11.18 -35.83 -4.79
C ARG A 346 -10.78 -37.24 -4.36
N TYR A 347 -9.52 -37.58 -4.60
CA TYR A 347 -8.88 -38.82 -4.17
C TYR A 347 -7.59 -38.52 -3.43
N SER A 348 -7.19 -39.37 -2.49
CA SER A 348 -5.83 -39.30 -1.94
C SER A 348 -4.78 -39.61 -3.00
N ASN A 349 -3.52 -39.28 -2.72
CA ASN A 349 -2.39 -39.62 -3.59
C ASN A 349 -2.28 -41.14 -3.91
N ASN A 350 -2.85 -41.99 -3.06
CA ASN A 350 -2.92 -43.44 -3.27
C ASN A 350 -4.17 -43.86 -4.04
N GLY A 351 -4.97 -42.94 -4.57
CA GLY A 351 -6.23 -43.20 -5.29
C GLY A 351 -7.37 -43.71 -4.40
N ILE A 352 -7.41 -43.31 -3.12
CA ILE A 352 -8.53 -43.59 -2.23
C ILE A 352 -9.54 -42.45 -2.34
N PHE A 353 -10.81 -42.75 -2.57
CA PHE A 353 -11.87 -41.75 -2.64
C PHE A 353 -11.95 -40.92 -1.34
N LYS A 354 -12.09 -39.60 -1.46
CA LYS A 354 -12.28 -38.67 -0.33
C LYS A 354 -13.59 -37.88 -0.42
N ALA A 355 -13.95 -37.38 -1.60
CA ALA A 355 -15.08 -36.46 -1.74
C ALA A 355 -15.64 -36.38 -3.16
N THR A 356 -16.91 -35.95 -3.28
CA THR A 356 -17.54 -35.54 -4.55
C THR A 356 -18.18 -34.17 -4.35
N ILE A 357 -17.79 -33.20 -5.16
CA ILE A 357 -18.22 -31.80 -5.10
C ILE A 357 -19.05 -31.51 -6.34
N ILE A 358 -20.30 -31.07 -6.18
CA ILE A 358 -21.12 -30.61 -7.31
C ILE A 358 -20.58 -29.25 -7.76
N VAL A 359 -20.34 -29.08 -9.06
CA VAL A 359 -19.84 -27.82 -9.61
C VAL A 359 -20.73 -27.26 -10.70
N GLY A 360 -21.24 -28.08 -11.61
CA GLY A 360 -21.97 -27.61 -12.79
C GLY A 360 -22.66 -28.76 -13.52
N ASN A 361 -22.90 -28.60 -14.81
CA ASN A 361 -23.60 -29.62 -15.62
C ASN A 361 -22.65 -30.60 -16.30
N SER A 362 -21.48 -30.14 -16.73
CA SER A 362 -20.53 -30.89 -17.55
C SER A 362 -19.09 -30.38 -17.38
N PRO A 363 -18.52 -30.46 -16.16
CA PRO A 363 -17.17 -29.98 -15.88
C PRO A 363 -16.17 -30.77 -16.73
N SER A 364 -15.24 -30.05 -17.36
CA SER A 364 -14.30 -30.64 -18.31
C SER A 364 -12.85 -30.59 -17.88
N GLY A 365 -12.49 -29.63 -17.03
CA GLY A 365 -11.15 -29.48 -16.50
C GLY A 365 -11.12 -28.95 -15.10
N VAL A 366 -9.99 -29.21 -14.46
CA VAL A 366 -9.63 -28.67 -13.16
C VAL A 366 -8.20 -28.16 -13.19
N SER A 367 -7.90 -27.12 -12.42
CA SER A 367 -6.56 -26.58 -12.22
C SER A 367 -6.44 -26.02 -10.79
N VAL A 368 -5.24 -26.06 -10.23
CA VAL A 368 -4.95 -25.47 -8.91
C VAL A 368 -4.48 -24.03 -9.10
N ASP A 369 -5.01 -23.07 -8.36
CA ASP A 369 -4.53 -21.69 -8.39
C ASP A 369 -3.34 -21.46 -7.44
N ASN A 370 -2.85 -20.23 -7.45
CA ASN A 370 -1.71 -19.81 -6.64
C ASN A 370 -1.98 -19.77 -5.13
N LEU A 371 -3.23 -19.91 -4.69
CA LEU A 371 -3.62 -20.06 -3.29
C LEU A 371 -3.96 -21.52 -2.93
N GLY A 372 -3.68 -22.45 -3.83
CA GLY A 372 -3.98 -23.87 -3.63
C GLY A 372 -5.46 -24.23 -3.80
N LYS A 373 -6.32 -23.31 -4.27
CA LYS A 373 -7.74 -23.59 -4.52
C LYS A 373 -7.92 -24.32 -5.85
N ILE A 374 -8.97 -25.12 -5.97
CA ILE A 374 -9.24 -25.88 -7.20
C ILE A 374 -10.29 -25.17 -8.04
N TRP A 375 -9.94 -24.80 -9.25
CA TRP A 375 -10.87 -24.25 -10.23
C TRP A 375 -11.40 -25.33 -11.14
N ALA A 376 -12.69 -25.31 -11.43
CA ALA A 376 -13.36 -26.18 -12.39
C ALA A 376 -14.00 -25.34 -13.51
N VAL A 377 -13.83 -25.81 -14.74
CA VAL A 377 -14.42 -25.20 -15.94
C VAL A 377 -15.41 -26.16 -16.60
N ASP A 378 -16.51 -25.64 -17.13
CA ASP A 378 -17.64 -26.42 -17.61
C ASP A 378 -17.97 -26.16 -19.09
N THR A 379 -18.37 -27.22 -19.80
CA THR A 379 -18.64 -27.18 -21.24
C THR A 379 -20.09 -26.92 -21.61
N ASN A 380 -21.01 -27.11 -20.66
CA ASN A 380 -22.44 -26.85 -20.81
C ASN A 380 -22.93 -25.87 -19.74
N ASP A 381 -22.01 -25.08 -19.18
CA ASP A 381 -22.30 -24.02 -18.25
C ASP A 381 -21.40 -22.81 -18.53
N GLU A 382 -21.93 -21.61 -18.33
CA GLU A 382 -21.16 -20.37 -18.46
C GLU A 382 -20.34 -20.07 -17.20
N TYR A 383 -20.56 -20.84 -16.14
CA TYR A 383 -19.89 -20.65 -14.86
C TYR A 383 -18.59 -21.44 -14.76
N ILE A 384 -17.65 -20.84 -14.05
CA ILE A 384 -16.47 -21.50 -13.50
C ILE A 384 -16.57 -21.48 -11.98
N HIS A 385 -16.04 -22.53 -11.34
CA HIS A 385 -16.24 -22.78 -9.92
C HIS A 385 -14.90 -22.91 -9.21
N ARG A 386 -14.70 -22.15 -8.13
CA ARG A 386 -13.56 -22.28 -7.24
C ARG A 386 -13.95 -23.11 -6.02
N ILE A 387 -13.14 -24.10 -5.71
CA ILE A 387 -13.31 -25.07 -4.62
C ILE A 387 -12.22 -24.84 -3.59
N ASN A 388 -12.59 -24.87 -2.30
CA ASN A 388 -11.64 -24.87 -1.20
C ASN A 388 -11.24 -26.31 -0.79
N PRO A 389 -9.99 -26.75 -0.98
CA PRO A 389 -9.54 -28.06 -0.49
C PRO A 389 -9.54 -28.22 1.03
N ALA A 390 -9.44 -27.12 1.77
CA ALA A 390 -9.41 -27.13 3.23
C ALA A 390 -10.81 -27.25 3.87
N ASN A 391 -11.88 -27.17 3.07
CA ASN A 391 -13.23 -27.32 3.60
C ASN A 391 -13.56 -28.80 3.80
N ASP A 392 -13.61 -29.22 5.07
CA ASP A 392 -13.85 -30.61 5.48
C ASP A 392 -15.32 -30.88 5.87
N GLN A 393 -16.27 -30.02 5.47
CA GLN A 393 -17.69 -30.24 5.78
C GLN A 393 -18.23 -31.51 5.13
N THR A 394 -18.65 -32.46 5.97
CA THR A 394 -19.20 -33.73 5.50
C THR A 394 -20.72 -33.79 5.56
N ASP A 395 -21.32 -34.61 4.69
CA ASP A 395 -22.72 -35.00 4.79
C ASP A 395 -22.91 -35.99 5.94
N GLY A 396 -24.14 -36.44 6.16
CA GLY A 396 -24.45 -37.49 7.12
C GLY A 396 -23.78 -38.84 6.82
N GLU A 397 -23.06 -38.98 5.71
CA GLU A 397 -22.34 -40.18 5.27
C GLU A 397 -20.80 -40.00 5.38
N GLY A 398 -20.33 -38.83 5.82
CA GLY A 398 -18.91 -38.53 5.98
C GLY A 398 -18.19 -38.09 4.69
N ASN A 399 -18.92 -37.86 3.59
CA ASN A 399 -18.33 -37.33 2.36
C ASN A 399 -18.28 -35.81 2.43
N ILE A 400 -17.18 -35.18 2.01
CA ILE A 400 -17.18 -33.72 1.84
C ILE A 400 -18.19 -33.37 0.74
N VAL A 401 -19.28 -32.69 1.10
CA VAL A 401 -20.42 -32.42 0.18
C VAL A 401 -20.38 -31.04 -0.45
N ASN A 402 -19.74 -30.05 0.18
CA ASN A 402 -19.83 -28.67 -0.27
C ASN A 402 -18.45 -28.03 -0.35
N GLY A 403 -17.78 -28.19 -1.51
CA GLY A 403 -16.45 -27.65 -1.75
C GLY A 403 -16.43 -26.31 -2.50
N VAL A 404 -17.47 -25.96 -3.28
CA VAL A 404 -17.49 -24.70 -4.04
C VAL A 404 -17.66 -23.52 -3.08
N GLU A 405 -16.73 -22.59 -3.13
CA GLU A 405 -16.73 -21.36 -2.31
C GLU A 405 -17.13 -20.13 -3.13
N PHE A 406 -16.93 -20.19 -4.45
CA PHE A 406 -17.14 -19.07 -5.35
C PHE A 406 -17.48 -19.59 -6.75
N SER A 407 -18.49 -19.01 -7.40
CA SER A 407 -18.81 -19.28 -8.80
C SER A 407 -18.89 -17.98 -9.59
N LYS A 408 -18.20 -17.93 -10.72
CA LYS A 408 -18.15 -16.79 -11.64
C LYS A 408 -18.77 -17.15 -12.96
N ARG A 409 -19.75 -16.35 -13.41
CA ARG A 409 -20.25 -16.44 -14.79
C ARG A 409 -19.33 -15.70 -15.76
N ILE A 410 -18.99 -16.36 -16.87
CA ILE A 410 -18.31 -15.77 -18.03
C ILE A 410 -19.34 -15.72 -19.16
N VAL A 411 -19.96 -14.56 -19.34
CA VAL A 411 -21.13 -14.39 -20.24
C VAL A 411 -20.79 -14.80 -21.67
N GLY A 412 -21.61 -15.65 -22.28
CA GLY A 412 -21.45 -16.10 -23.68
C GLY A 412 -20.44 -17.23 -23.89
N GLY A 413 -19.64 -17.59 -22.89
CA GLY A 413 -18.59 -18.61 -23.02
C GLY A 413 -19.00 -19.96 -22.44
N THR A 414 -18.76 -21.05 -23.17
CA THR A 414 -18.65 -22.38 -22.57
C THR A 414 -17.21 -22.88 -22.65
N HIS A 415 -16.78 -23.55 -21.60
CA HIS A 415 -15.38 -23.63 -21.20
C HIS A 415 -14.86 -25.05 -21.35
N TYR A 416 -14.50 -25.43 -22.58
CA TYR A 416 -13.76 -26.66 -22.79
C TYR A 416 -12.27 -26.39 -22.60
N GLY A 417 -11.75 -26.71 -21.43
CA GLY A 417 -10.34 -26.55 -21.08
C GLY A 417 -9.92 -27.56 -20.04
N TYR A 418 -8.71 -28.08 -20.12
CA TYR A 418 -8.04 -28.79 -19.04
C TYR A 418 -6.53 -28.81 -19.35
N SER A 419 -5.73 -28.37 -18.39
CA SER A 419 -4.28 -28.16 -18.49
C SER A 419 -3.82 -27.29 -17.31
N ASP A 420 -2.58 -26.82 -17.32
CA ASP A 420 -2.06 -25.83 -16.37
C ASP A 420 -2.60 -24.41 -16.67
N MET A 421 -3.90 -24.21 -16.42
CA MET A 421 -4.63 -22.97 -16.74
C MET A 421 -4.18 -21.76 -15.89
N THR A 422 -3.45 -22.02 -14.81
CA THR A 422 -2.97 -21.02 -13.83
C THR A 422 -1.45 -20.86 -13.84
N GLY A 423 -0.70 -21.84 -14.35
CA GLY A 423 0.76 -21.85 -14.30
C GLY A 423 1.32 -22.48 -13.03
N ALA A 424 0.48 -23.04 -12.16
CA ALA A 424 0.94 -23.65 -10.93
C ALA A 424 1.88 -24.84 -11.20
N LEU A 425 1.59 -25.67 -12.21
CA LEU A 425 2.43 -26.83 -12.52
C LEU A 425 3.79 -26.43 -13.10
N SER A 426 3.78 -25.50 -14.07
CA SER A 426 4.99 -24.97 -14.69
C SER A 426 5.88 -24.30 -13.64
N ASN A 427 5.33 -23.42 -12.80
CA ASN A 427 6.09 -22.68 -11.78
C ASN A 427 6.59 -23.54 -10.62
N THR A 428 5.89 -24.61 -10.22
CA THR A 428 6.22 -25.31 -8.96
C THR A 428 6.74 -26.73 -9.12
N ILE A 429 6.43 -27.40 -10.24
CA ILE A 429 6.90 -28.76 -10.52
C ILE A 429 7.92 -28.74 -11.66
N THR A 430 7.63 -28.03 -12.76
CA THR A 430 8.54 -28.03 -13.93
C THR A 430 9.80 -27.22 -13.65
N THR A 431 9.63 -25.99 -13.17
CA THR A 431 10.73 -25.15 -12.72
C THR A 431 10.86 -25.26 -11.21
N ASN A 432 11.95 -25.84 -10.76
CA ASN A 432 12.33 -25.78 -9.35
C ASN A 432 13.09 -24.47 -9.11
N HIS A 433 12.41 -23.35 -9.31
CA HIS A 433 12.97 -22.00 -9.31
C HIS A 433 12.05 -21.09 -8.49
N GLY A 434 12.65 -20.10 -7.83
CA GLY A 434 11.90 -18.97 -7.31
C GLY A 434 12.73 -17.69 -7.33
N SER A 435 12.06 -16.55 -7.43
CA SER A 435 12.66 -15.22 -7.43
C SER A 435 12.21 -14.39 -6.22
N TRP A 436 13.09 -13.50 -5.79
CA TRP A 436 12.78 -12.42 -4.87
C TRP A 436 13.16 -11.09 -5.53
N ASP A 437 12.15 -10.27 -5.80
CA ASP A 437 12.27 -9.01 -6.52
C ASP A 437 12.06 -7.82 -5.58
N LEU A 438 13.07 -6.97 -5.44
CA LEU A 438 13.09 -5.88 -4.49
C LEU A 438 13.51 -4.57 -5.16
N ILE A 439 12.74 -3.49 -4.97
CA ILE A 439 13.18 -2.13 -5.30
C ILE A 439 13.68 -1.46 -4.03
N HIS A 440 14.99 -1.30 -3.93
CA HIS A 440 15.65 -0.55 -2.87
C HIS A 440 15.72 0.94 -3.24
N ASP A 441 15.12 1.81 -2.42
CA ASP A 441 15.21 3.27 -2.55
C ASP A 441 16.31 3.79 -1.63
N SER A 442 17.40 4.36 -2.18
CA SER A 442 18.46 4.96 -1.36
C SER A 442 18.06 6.31 -0.72
N GLY A 443 16.98 6.94 -1.20
CA GLY A 443 16.61 8.32 -0.90
C GLY A 443 17.47 9.38 -1.60
N ILE A 444 18.46 9.00 -2.41
CA ILE A 444 19.45 9.91 -3.02
C ILE A 444 19.29 9.91 -4.55
N ASN A 445 18.93 11.04 -5.15
CA ASN A 445 18.90 11.15 -6.62
C ASN A 445 20.30 10.92 -7.22
N ASN A 446 20.37 10.10 -8.28
CA ASN A 446 21.62 9.69 -8.93
C ASN A 446 22.64 9.06 -7.96
N ALA A 447 22.19 8.24 -7.01
CA ALA A 447 23.08 7.52 -6.11
C ALA A 447 24.11 6.68 -6.88
N LEU A 448 25.35 6.70 -6.42
CA LEU A 448 26.42 5.84 -6.91
C LEU A 448 26.31 4.49 -6.18
N TRP A 449 25.89 3.44 -6.88
CA TRP A 449 25.76 2.12 -6.24
C TRP A 449 27.14 1.50 -5.99
N GLY A 450 27.28 0.87 -4.81
CA GLY A 450 28.54 0.29 -4.35
C GLY A 450 28.56 -1.22 -4.53
N VAL A 451 28.36 -1.93 -3.42
CA VAL A 451 28.48 -3.39 -3.35
C VAL A 451 27.11 -3.98 -3.01
N ILE A 452 26.84 -5.15 -3.57
CA ILE A 452 25.78 -6.06 -3.13
C ILE A 452 26.43 -7.35 -2.63
N SER A 453 25.99 -7.85 -1.48
CA SER A 453 26.57 -9.05 -0.86
C SER A 453 25.51 -9.87 -0.15
N TRP A 454 25.70 -11.18 -0.05
CA TRP A 454 24.74 -12.09 0.57
C TRP A 454 25.42 -13.31 1.20
N ASN A 455 24.74 -13.93 2.16
CA ASN A 455 25.08 -15.27 2.64
C ASN A 455 24.06 -16.29 2.15
N ALA A 456 24.53 -17.42 1.63
CA ALA A 456 23.66 -18.48 1.10
C ALA A 456 24.22 -19.89 1.35
N TYR A 457 23.33 -20.86 1.47
CA TYR A 457 23.64 -22.29 1.38
C TYR A 457 23.28 -22.80 -0.01
N ILE A 458 24.28 -23.30 -0.75
CA ILE A 458 24.13 -23.75 -2.14
C ILE A 458 24.51 -25.23 -2.25
N PRO A 459 23.54 -26.16 -2.08
CA PRO A 459 23.73 -27.58 -2.35
C PRO A 459 24.25 -27.89 -3.76
N ASN A 460 24.83 -29.09 -3.94
CA ASN A 460 25.23 -29.53 -5.29
C ASN A 460 24.00 -29.70 -6.19
N GLY A 461 24.00 -29.04 -7.35
CA GLY A 461 22.86 -29.04 -8.28
C GLY A 461 21.85 -27.93 -8.05
N THR A 462 22.19 -26.91 -7.25
CA THR A 462 21.39 -25.69 -7.05
C THR A 462 22.21 -24.43 -7.33
N SER A 463 21.54 -23.28 -7.43
CA SER A 463 22.19 -21.96 -7.53
C SER A 463 21.42 -20.89 -6.76
N VAL A 464 22.14 -19.81 -6.42
CA VAL A 464 21.60 -18.52 -5.99
C VAL A 464 22.27 -17.47 -6.87
N ASN A 465 21.50 -16.78 -7.71
CA ASN A 465 22.00 -15.70 -8.57
C ASN A 465 21.34 -14.39 -8.16
N VAL A 466 22.07 -13.29 -8.25
CA VAL A 466 21.57 -11.96 -7.93
C VAL A 466 21.93 -11.05 -9.09
N ARG A 467 20.94 -10.36 -9.64
CA ARG A 467 21.16 -9.32 -10.65
C ARG A 467 20.51 -8.01 -10.24
N VAL A 468 21.06 -6.91 -10.75
CA VAL A 468 20.63 -5.57 -10.37
C VAL A 468 20.48 -4.64 -11.57
N ARG A 469 19.60 -3.65 -11.47
CA ARG A 469 19.50 -2.51 -12.41
C ARG A 469 19.04 -1.27 -11.66
N SER A 470 19.35 -0.09 -12.19
CA SER A 470 19.06 1.18 -11.51
C SER A 470 18.09 2.08 -12.28
N SER A 471 17.42 2.96 -11.54
CA SER A 471 16.52 3.98 -12.08
C SER A 471 16.48 5.21 -11.16
N ASN A 472 16.12 6.38 -11.72
CA ASN A 472 15.78 7.57 -10.94
C ASN A 472 14.26 7.78 -10.78
N ASP A 473 13.44 7.13 -11.61
CA ASP A 473 12.00 7.40 -11.75
C ASP A 473 11.11 6.15 -11.57
N LYS A 474 11.72 4.96 -11.41
CA LYS A 474 11.07 3.63 -11.40
C LYS A 474 10.37 3.24 -12.71
N ILE A 475 10.52 4.03 -13.76
CA ILE A 475 9.90 3.82 -15.07
C ILE A 475 10.99 3.42 -16.08
N THR A 476 12.05 4.22 -16.15
CA THR A 476 13.18 4.00 -17.03
C THR A 476 14.26 3.26 -16.26
N TRP A 477 14.48 1.99 -16.59
CA TRP A 477 15.48 1.15 -15.93
C TRP A 477 16.71 0.92 -16.83
N SER A 478 17.88 0.80 -16.21
CA SER A 478 19.08 0.37 -16.92
C SER A 478 18.99 -1.09 -17.37
N ASN A 479 19.95 -1.52 -18.20
CA ASN A 479 20.16 -2.95 -18.41
C ASN A 479 20.55 -3.63 -17.09
N TRP A 480 20.22 -4.92 -16.99
CA TRP A 480 20.61 -5.77 -15.86
C TRP A 480 22.13 -6.03 -15.83
N GLU A 481 22.69 -6.01 -14.63
CA GLU A 481 24.03 -6.49 -14.29
C GLU A 481 23.92 -7.73 -13.40
N GLU A 482 24.56 -8.83 -13.79
CA GLU A 482 24.76 -9.98 -12.89
C GLU A 482 25.75 -9.59 -11.80
N ALA A 483 25.29 -9.54 -10.56
CA ALA A 483 26.11 -9.15 -9.43
C ALA A 483 27.01 -10.30 -8.97
N ILE A 484 28.22 -9.97 -8.55
CA ILE A 484 29.14 -10.91 -7.92
C ILE A 484 29.17 -10.62 -6.43
N ASN A 485 28.94 -11.65 -5.61
CA ASN A 485 28.81 -11.51 -4.16
C ASN A 485 30.02 -10.80 -3.53
N GLY A 486 29.79 -9.60 -2.97
CA GLY A 486 30.79 -8.81 -2.27
C GLY A 486 31.68 -7.93 -3.16
N GLU A 487 31.45 -7.91 -4.47
CA GLU A 487 32.19 -7.08 -5.42
C GLU A 487 31.42 -5.79 -5.77
N TYR A 488 32.14 -4.78 -6.27
CA TYR A 488 31.53 -3.52 -6.73
C TYR A 488 30.78 -3.72 -8.04
N LEU A 489 29.63 -3.05 -8.15
CA LEU A 489 28.87 -2.95 -9.39
C LEU A 489 29.64 -2.08 -10.40
N ASN A 490 29.75 -2.55 -11.64
CA ASN A 490 30.60 -1.94 -12.67
C ASN A 490 29.81 -1.35 -13.85
N SER A 491 28.67 -1.94 -14.18
CA SER A 491 27.86 -1.55 -15.34
C SER A 491 26.55 -0.87 -14.97
N THR A 492 26.15 -0.96 -13.70
CA THR A 492 24.94 -0.36 -13.14
C THR A 492 25.12 1.15 -13.05
N PRO A 493 24.35 1.94 -13.83
CA PRO A 493 24.44 3.39 -13.80
C PRO A 493 23.98 3.98 -12.46
N ASN A 494 24.26 5.27 -12.25
CA ASN A 494 23.75 5.99 -11.09
C ASN A 494 22.21 6.08 -11.14
N GLY A 495 21.56 5.90 -10.00
CA GLY A 495 20.11 6.01 -9.89
C GLY A 495 19.67 6.00 -8.44
N ARG A 496 18.53 6.64 -8.13
CA ARG A 496 17.96 6.65 -6.78
C ARG A 496 17.52 5.26 -6.31
N TYR A 497 16.97 4.48 -7.24
CA TYR A 497 16.42 3.16 -7.01
C TYR A 497 17.35 2.10 -7.57
N LEU A 498 17.55 1.01 -6.82
CA LEU A 498 18.17 -0.21 -7.29
C LEU A 498 17.12 -1.32 -7.24
N GLU A 499 16.80 -1.89 -8.39
CA GLU A 499 16.03 -3.12 -8.46
C GLU A 499 16.99 -4.30 -8.36
N VAL A 500 16.69 -5.21 -7.45
CA VAL A 500 17.44 -6.41 -7.14
C VAL A 500 16.53 -7.60 -7.41
N GLU A 501 16.94 -8.49 -8.30
CA GLU A 501 16.30 -9.79 -8.50
C GLU A 501 17.26 -10.86 -7.97
N THR A 502 16.78 -11.67 -7.02
CA THR A 502 17.52 -12.84 -6.51
C THR A 502 16.80 -14.11 -6.92
N THR A 503 17.45 -15.01 -7.64
CA THR A 503 16.87 -16.29 -8.07
C THR A 503 17.52 -17.45 -7.34
N LEU A 504 16.68 -18.34 -6.80
CA LEU A 504 17.05 -19.63 -6.25
C LEU A 504 16.61 -20.71 -7.24
N GLU A 505 17.49 -21.64 -7.59
CA GLU A 505 17.17 -22.71 -8.54
C GLU A 505 17.70 -24.07 -8.08
N ARG A 506 16.95 -25.13 -8.37
CA ARG A 506 17.31 -26.53 -8.10
C ARG A 506 17.18 -27.39 -9.36
N PHE A 507 18.31 -27.67 -10.01
CA PHE A 507 18.35 -28.51 -11.21
C PHE A 507 18.44 -30.01 -10.89
N LYS A 508 18.88 -30.36 -9.67
CA LYS A 508 19.05 -31.75 -9.22
C LYS A 508 18.98 -31.88 -7.70
N GLY A 509 18.47 -33.01 -7.22
CA GLY A 509 18.42 -33.32 -5.79
C GLY A 509 17.13 -32.83 -5.11
N SER A 510 17.03 -33.02 -3.79
CA SER A 510 15.82 -32.72 -3.01
C SER A 510 16.00 -31.61 -1.97
N VAL A 511 17.20 -31.03 -1.88
CA VAL A 511 17.52 -29.98 -0.89
C VAL A 511 17.43 -28.62 -1.57
N SER A 512 16.69 -27.70 -0.96
CA SER A 512 16.53 -26.32 -1.44
C SER A 512 17.83 -25.52 -1.22
N PRO A 513 18.25 -24.64 -2.17
CA PRO A 513 19.17 -23.56 -1.82
C PRO A 513 18.50 -22.59 -0.82
N VAL A 514 19.31 -21.92 0.00
CA VAL A 514 18.83 -20.98 1.02
C VAL A 514 19.59 -19.67 0.90
N LEU A 515 18.88 -18.55 0.91
CA LEU A 515 19.44 -17.21 1.09
C LEU A 515 19.16 -16.76 2.52
N TYR A 516 20.21 -16.48 3.29
CA TYR A 516 20.09 -16.04 4.68
C TYR A 516 19.95 -14.53 4.81
N ASP A 517 20.66 -13.79 3.96
CA ASP A 517 20.62 -12.33 3.96
C ASP A 517 21.09 -11.77 2.62
N LEU A 518 20.69 -10.54 2.33
CA LEU A 518 21.22 -9.74 1.23
C LEU A 518 21.43 -8.30 1.70
N SER A 519 22.55 -7.69 1.34
CA SER A 519 22.94 -6.33 1.73
C SER A 519 23.15 -5.48 0.50
N VAL A 520 22.53 -4.30 0.47
CA VAL A 520 22.68 -3.29 -0.58
C VAL A 520 23.28 -2.03 0.01
N ARG A 521 24.31 -1.46 -0.63
CA ARG A 521 24.89 -0.17 -0.23
C ARG A 521 25.28 0.71 -1.41
N VAL A 522 25.15 2.02 -1.24
CA VAL A 522 25.77 3.03 -2.12
C VAL A 522 27.27 3.20 -1.79
N LEU A 523 28.03 3.85 -2.68
CA LEU A 523 29.38 4.31 -2.39
C LEU A 523 29.36 5.39 -1.31
N LYS A 524 30.21 5.22 -0.30
CA LYS A 524 30.25 6.04 0.91
C LYS A 524 31.66 6.52 1.21
N SER A 525 31.83 7.84 1.28
CA SER A 525 33.05 8.47 1.79
C SER A 525 32.72 9.43 2.94
N ASP A 526 33.72 9.78 3.75
CA ASP A 526 33.61 10.77 4.84
C ASP A 526 34.86 11.65 4.73
N ILE A 527 34.71 12.87 4.20
CA ILE A 527 35.85 13.79 4.00
C ILE A 527 35.94 14.76 5.17
N ASN A 528 36.93 14.55 6.04
CA ASN A 528 37.17 15.46 7.15
C ASN A 528 38.02 16.66 6.72
N ILE A 529 37.50 17.88 6.90
CA ILE A 529 38.19 19.15 6.62
C ILE A 529 38.68 19.86 7.89
N LEU A 530 39.96 20.21 7.93
CA LEU A 530 40.56 20.92 9.07
C LEU A 530 41.41 22.11 8.61
N ASN A 531 41.07 23.29 9.13
CA ASN A 531 41.85 24.51 8.94
C ASN A 531 42.76 24.81 10.14
N GLY A 532 44.02 25.16 9.89
CA GLY A 532 44.99 25.61 10.88
C GLY A 532 45.60 26.98 10.57
N ILE A 533 46.07 27.69 11.61
CA ILE A 533 46.80 28.97 11.51
C ILE A 533 48.08 28.90 12.33
N ASN A 534 49.18 29.48 11.83
CA ASN A 534 50.47 29.49 12.52
C ASN A 534 50.58 30.52 13.65
N ASN A 535 49.85 31.65 13.58
CA ASN A 535 49.82 32.70 14.60
C ASN A 535 48.44 33.36 14.66
N SER A 536 47.70 33.18 15.76
CA SER A 536 46.33 33.69 15.93
C SER A 536 46.23 35.11 16.50
N VAL A 537 47.36 35.73 16.89
CA VAL A 537 47.39 37.11 17.41
C VAL A 537 48.49 37.92 16.69
N PRO A 538 48.29 38.21 15.40
CA PRO A 538 49.36 38.74 14.57
C PRO A 538 49.57 40.24 14.73
N LYS A 539 50.81 40.69 14.56
CA LYS A 539 51.20 42.10 14.57
C LYS A 539 51.41 42.61 13.15
N LEU A 540 51.38 43.93 13.00
CA LEU A 540 51.75 44.58 11.75
C LEU A 540 53.15 44.11 11.30
N GLY A 541 53.26 43.59 10.08
CA GLY A 541 54.49 43.03 9.52
C GLY A 541 54.65 41.50 9.65
N ASP A 542 53.81 40.82 10.43
CA ASP A 542 53.87 39.36 10.57
C ASP A 542 53.44 38.64 9.28
N THR A 543 54.06 37.49 8.98
CA THR A 543 53.63 36.57 7.93
C THR A 543 52.73 35.47 8.52
N ILE A 544 51.52 35.34 7.99
CA ILE A 544 50.52 34.38 8.41
C ILE A 544 50.39 33.27 7.38
N LYS A 545 50.39 32.04 7.88
CA LYS A 545 50.18 30.79 7.14
C LYS A 545 48.89 30.15 7.61
N LEU A 546 47.98 29.94 6.68
CA LEU A 546 46.74 29.20 6.84
C LEU A 546 46.90 27.87 6.10
N VAL A 547 46.47 26.76 6.69
CA VAL A 547 46.56 25.43 6.06
C VAL A 547 45.20 24.75 6.13
N THR A 548 44.72 24.22 5.00
CA THR A 548 43.56 23.33 4.93
C THR A 548 44.05 21.91 4.69
N VAL A 549 43.55 20.96 5.48
CA VAL A 549 43.84 19.53 5.39
C VAL A 549 42.54 18.78 5.15
N LEU A 550 42.51 17.91 4.13
CA LEU A 550 41.43 16.96 3.87
C LEU A 550 41.93 15.55 4.15
N THR A 551 41.12 14.73 4.81
CA THR A 551 41.37 13.31 5.01
C THR A 551 40.12 12.51 4.68
N ASN A 552 40.21 11.51 3.79
CA ASN A 552 39.11 10.57 3.61
C ASN A 552 39.13 9.53 4.73
N VAL A 553 38.17 9.60 5.66
CA VAL A 553 38.01 8.66 6.77
C VAL A 553 36.89 7.64 6.52
N GLY A 554 36.27 7.69 5.35
CA GLY A 554 35.25 6.74 4.90
C GLY A 554 35.84 5.45 4.29
N PRO A 555 35.00 4.42 4.08
CA PRO A 555 35.42 3.13 3.56
C PRO A 555 35.71 3.12 2.05
N ASP A 556 35.06 3.97 1.26
CA ASP A 556 35.25 4.04 -0.19
C ASP A 556 36.07 5.27 -0.62
N SER A 557 36.63 5.22 -1.82
CA SER A 557 37.37 6.35 -2.40
C SER A 557 36.41 7.49 -2.75
N ALA A 558 36.78 8.72 -2.40
CA ALA A 558 36.01 9.91 -2.73
C ALA A 558 36.46 10.48 -4.08
N HIS A 559 35.51 10.84 -4.93
CA HIS A 559 35.77 11.36 -6.28
C HIS A 559 35.24 12.79 -6.45
N ASN A 560 35.88 13.51 -7.38
CA ASN A 560 35.49 14.86 -7.79
C ASN A 560 35.34 15.85 -6.62
N ILE A 561 36.22 15.74 -5.63
CA ILE A 561 36.19 16.58 -4.44
C ILE A 561 36.49 18.02 -4.86
N THR A 562 35.63 18.94 -4.44
CA THR A 562 35.73 20.37 -4.72
C THR A 562 35.73 21.13 -3.40
N VAL A 563 36.76 21.92 -3.14
CA VAL A 563 36.87 22.76 -1.94
C VAL A 563 36.85 24.24 -2.33
N VAL A 564 35.88 24.97 -1.79
CA VAL A 564 35.78 26.43 -1.95
C VAL A 564 36.47 27.10 -0.77
N ALA A 565 37.63 27.72 -1.04
CA ALA A 565 38.44 28.42 -0.05
C ALA A 565 38.20 29.94 -0.12
N ASN A 566 37.64 30.52 0.94
CA ASN A 566 37.41 31.97 1.07
C ASN A 566 38.70 32.67 1.51
N ILE A 567 39.60 32.91 0.55
CA ILE A 567 40.93 33.49 0.78
C ILE A 567 40.81 34.99 1.13
N PRO A 568 41.33 35.45 2.29
CA PRO A 568 41.26 36.85 2.66
C PRO A 568 42.05 37.78 1.70
N PRO A 569 41.63 39.04 1.52
CA PRO A 569 42.39 40.00 0.72
C PRO A 569 43.84 40.15 1.21
N GLY A 570 44.81 40.02 0.29
CA GLY A 570 46.24 40.11 0.60
C GLY A 570 46.91 38.76 0.90
N PHE A 571 46.15 37.67 0.98
CA PHE A 571 46.68 36.29 1.09
C PHE A 571 46.74 35.62 -0.28
N LYS A 572 47.73 34.75 -0.47
CA LYS A 572 47.92 34.00 -1.72
C LYS A 572 48.06 32.51 -1.43
N PRO A 573 47.35 31.64 -2.17
CA PRO A 573 47.49 30.21 -2.03
C PRO A 573 48.81 29.71 -2.66
N LEU A 574 49.32 28.60 -2.13
CA LEU A 574 50.41 27.81 -2.71
C LEU A 574 49.85 26.63 -3.50
N ILE A 575 50.74 25.88 -4.17
CA ILE A 575 50.38 24.67 -4.91
C ILE A 575 49.92 23.60 -3.91
N PRO A 576 48.72 23.02 -4.07
CA PRO A 576 48.23 21.97 -3.18
C PRO A 576 49.03 20.66 -3.33
N SER A 577 49.00 19.80 -2.31
CA SER A 577 49.73 18.52 -2.34
C SER A 577 49.11 17.49 -3.29
N ILE A 578 47.79 17.57 -3.51
CA ILE A 578 47.00 16.73 -4.42
C ILE A 578 45.96 17.65 -5.09
N GLY A 579 45.67 17.43 -6.38
CA GLY A 579 44.66 18.19 -7.10
C GLY A 579 45.18 19.51 -7.70
N VAL A 580 44.25 20.36 -8.14
CA VAL A 580 44.54 21.63 -8.84
C VAL A 580 43.73 22.76 -8.23
N LEU A 581 44.34 23.92 -8.03
CA LEU A 581 43.65 25.12 -7.54
C LEU A 581 43.44 26.12 -8.68
N ASN A 582 42.18 26.47 -8.94
CA ASN A 582 41.78 27.50 -9.91
C ASN A 582 41.05 28.63 -9.20
N GLY A 583 41.73 29.76 -8.99
CA GLY A 583 41.20 30.88 -8.21
C GLY A 583 41.02 30.49 -6.74
N THR A 584 39.77 30.42 -6.28
CA THR A 584 39.38 30.01 -4.92
C THR A 584 38.89 28.57 -4.83
N VAL A 585 38.83 27.84 -5.94
CA VAL A 585 38.28 26.49 -6.02
C VAL A 585 39.40 25.46 -6.19
N TRP A 586 39.53 24.55 -5.22
CA TRP A 586 40.51 23.47 -5.21
C TRP A 586 39.82 22.15 -5.57
N THR A 587 40.23 21.50 -6.65
CA THR A 587 39.64 20.24 -7.11
C THR A 587 40.61 19.07 -6.97
N ILE A 588 40.13 17.95 -6.43
CA ILE A 588 40.85 16.67 -6.31
C ILE A 588 40.04 15.61 -7.03
N LYS A 589 40.67 14.90 -7.98
CA LYS A 589 39.98 13.89 -8.80
C LYS A 589 39.56 12.67 -7.97
N THR A 590 40.47 12.15 -7.15
CA THR A 590 40.25 10.99 -6.28
C THR A 590 41.06 11.17 -5.00
N LEU A 591 40.49 10.79 -3.85
CA LEU A 591 41.17 10.67 -2.57
C LEU A 591 40.79 9.31 -1.95
N ILE A 592 41.75 8.39 -1.88
CA ILE A 592 41.48 7.02 -1.40
C ILE A 592 41.36 6.99 0.15
N PRO A 593 40.77 5.94 0.74
CA PRO A 593 40.64 5.83 2.20
C PRO A 593 41.98 6.02 2.94
N GLY A 594 42.01 6.93 3.91
CA GLY A 594 43.18 7.28 4.71
C GLY A 594 44.17 8.27 4.07
N GLU A 595 43.96 8.67 2.80
CA GLU A 595 44.84 9.62 2.11
C GLU A 595 44.60 11.07 2.58
N ILE A 596 45.67 11.88 2.61
CA ILE A 596 45.65 13.26 3.12
C ILE A 596 46.06 14.25 2.03
N ALA A 597 45.21 15.24 1.76
CA ALA A 597 45.48 16.36 0.86
C ALA A 597 45.65 17.69 1.64
N ARG A 598 46.55 18.58 1.21
CA ARG A 598 46.87 19.84 1.89
C ARG A 598 46.90 21.04 0.93
N LEU A 599 46.34 22.16 1.37
CA LEU A 599 46.44 23.48 0.72
C LEU A 599 46.96 24.53 1.71
N GLU A 600 48.11 25.14 1.42
CA GLU A 600 48.70 26.22 2.23
C GLU A 600 48.45 27.60 1.60
N ILE A 601 48.15 28.60 2.41
CA ILE A 601 47.85 29.99 2.01
C ILE A 601 48.68 30.93 2.86
N VAL A 602 49.40 31.87 2.23
CA VAL A 602 50.35 32.77 2.90
C VAL A 602 50.00 34.22 2.63
N GLY A 603 49.99 35.06 3.67
CA GLY A 603 49.78 36.50 3.57
C GLY A 603 50.59 37.28 4.59
N ASN A 604 50.92 38.53 4.27
CA ASN A 604 51.60 39.44 5.20
C ASN A 604 50.60 40.44 5.78
N ILE A 605 50.67 40.70 7.08
CA ILE A 605 49.81 41.68 7.74
C ILE A 605 50.26 43.10 7.40
N THR A 606 49.45 43.78 6.60
CA THR A 606 49.65 45.17 6.14
C THR A 606 48.75 46.16 6.89
N GLN A 607 49.08 47.45 6.84
CA GLN A 607 48.39 48.52 7.59
C GLN A 607 46.87 48.59 7.30
N ASN A 608 46.41 48.22 6.10
CA ASN A 608 44.99 48.21 5.73
C ASN A 608 44.19 47.03 6.33
N LEU A 609 44.87 46.04 6.91
CA LEU A 609 44.29 44.86 7.57
C LEU A 609 44.22 45.02 9.09
N THR A 610 44.81 46.07 9.66
CA THR A 610 44.74 46.34 11.09
C THR A 610 43.34 46.77 11.54
N SER A 611 43.02 46.49 12.80
CA SER A 611 41.74 46.74 13.46
C SER A 611 40.54 46.15 12.73
N LYS A 612 40.74 45.03 12.04
CA LYS A 612 39.73 44.26 11.33
C LYS A 612 39.76 42.79 11.77
N ASN A 613 38.59 42.16 11.75
CA ASN A 613 38.46 40.71 11.86
C ASN A 613 38.72 40.08 10.49
N ILE A 614 39.69 39.18 10.41
CA ILE A 614 40.00 38.41 9.21
C ILE A 614 39.41 37.01 9.40
N THR A 615 38.67 36.54 8.39
CA THR A 615 38.04 35.21 8.39
C THR A 615 38.55 34.42 7.20
N TYR A 616 39.02 33.21 7.45
CA TYR A 616 39.29 32.19 6.43
C TYR A 616 38.34 31.02 6.65
N SER A 617 37.68 30.55 5.59
CA SER A 617 36.86 29.35 5.65
C SER A 617 37.08 28.48 4.42
N ALA A 618 36.98 27.17 4.59
CA ALA A 618 36.98 26.21 3.49
C ALA A 618 35.80 25.26 3.66
N ASN A 619 35.14 24.92 2.56
CA ASN A 619 34.03 23.98 2.51
C ASN A 619 34.17 23.07 1.30
N GLU A 620 33.95 21.78 1.50
CA GLU A 620 34.09 20.72 0.51
C GLU A 620 32.75 20.17 0.03
N THR A 621 32.77 19.61 -1.18
CA THR A 621 31.71 18.75 -1.74
C THR A 621 32.36 17.62 -2.53
N HIS A 622 31.74 16.44 -2.61
CA HIS A 622 32.20 15.31 -3.43
C HIS A 622 31.00 14.51 -3.97
N SER A 623 31.25 13.47 -4.79
CA SER A 623 30.18 12.74 -5.49
C SER A 623 29.52 11.63 -4.66
N GLU A 624 30.26 10.99 -3.75
CA GLU A 624 29.78 9.89 -2.91
C GLU A 624 28.89 10.39 -1.77
N TYR A 625 28.13 9.48 -1.16
CA TYR A 625 27.31 9.80 0.00
C TYR A 625 28.18 10.03 1.24
N ASP A 626 28.03 11.20 1.88
CA ASP A 626 28.61 11.50 3.19
C ASP A 626 27.53 11.49 4.27
N SER A 627 27.65 10.55 5.20
CA SER A 627 26.74 10.42 6.35
C SER A 627 26.88 11.56 7.38
N LYS A 628 27.94 12.37 7.29
CA LYS A 628 28.19 13.51 8.18
C LYS A 628 28.37 14.76 7.34
N THR A 629 27.44 15.69 7.44
CA THR A 629 27.67 17.04 6.90
C THR A 629 28.73 17.73 7.74
N ASN A 630 29.97 17.76 7.25
CA ASN A 630 31.04 18.46 7.93
C ASN A 630 30.82 19.97 7.77
N PRO A 631 30.63 20.74 8.87
CA PRO A 631 30.46 22.17 8.76
C PRO A 631 31.75 22.82 8.21
N PRO A 632 31.64 23.96 7.49
CA PRO A 632 32.80 24.65 6.95
C PRO A 632 33.85 24.92 8.04
N SER A 633 35.07 24.45 7.84
CA SER A 633 36.15 24.73 8.79
C SER A 633 36.50 26.22 8.72
N THR A 634 36.41 26.94 9.83
CA THR A 634 36.54 28.41 9.84
C THR A 634 37.56 28.88 10.88
N ILE A 635 38.47 29.77 10.46
CA ILE A 635 39.42 30.48 11.31
C ILE A 635 39.08 31.96 11.32
N LYS A 636 39.03 32.55 12.52
CA LYS A 636 38.88 34.00 12.72
C LYS A 636 40.01 34.52 13.59
N PHE A 637 40.64 35.63 13.19
CA PHE A 637 41.65 36.31 13.99
C PHE A 637 41.56 37.83 13.81
N TYR A 638 41.99 38.57 14.83
CA TYR A 638 41.95 40.03 14.89
C TYR A 638 43.37 40.59 14.89
N VAL A 639 43.58 41.67 14.13
CA VAL A 639 44.87 42.36 14.05
C VAL A 639 44.82 43.67 14.86
N PRO A 640 45.39 43.76 16.07
CA PRO A 640 45.31 44.96 16.89
C PRO A 640 46.21 46.10 16.38
N PHE A 641 45.76 47.36 16.48
CA PHE A 641 46.53 48.57 16.13
C PHE A 641 46.21 49.78 17.02
N SER A 642 47.27 50.40 17.56
CA SER A 642 47.21 51.60 18.40
C SER A 642 48.14 52.69 17.85
N ASP A 643 47.68 53.94 17.87
CA ASP A 643 48.39 55.13 17.36
C ASP A 643 48.53 56.13 18.51
N VAL A 644 49.76 56.49 18.86
CA VAL A 644 50.07 57.22 20.10
C VAL A 644 50.77 58.54 19.75
N LYS A 645 50.09 59.66 20.02
CA LYS A 645 50.58 61.02 19.77
C LYS A 645 51.00 61.75 21.04
N LEU A 646 51.95 62.67 20.90
CA LEU A 646 52.49 63.51 21.97
C LEU A 646 52.27 64.99 21.65
N ASP A 647 51.66 65.70 22.59
CA ASP A 647 51.37 67.13 22.50
C ASP A 647 52.00 67.92 23.66
N TYR A 648 52.46 69.14 23.41
CA TYR A 648 53.02 70.05 24.41
C TYR A 648 52.15 71.31 24.52
N SER A 649 51.72 71.67 25.73
CA SER A 649 50.84 72.84 25.96
C SER A 649 51.08 73.51 27.31
N LEU A 650 50.57 74.73 27.49
CA LEU A 650 50.48 75.38 28.80
C LEU A 650 49.07 75.17 29.39
N LYS A 651 48.97 74.53 30.57
CA LYS A 651 47.69 74.36 31.29
C LYS A 651 47.74 75.16 32.60
N ASN A 652 46.84 76.14 32.73
CA ASN A 652 46.80 77.09 33.86
C ASN A 652 48.15 77.79 34.12
N GLY A 653 48.84 78.20 33.05
CA GLY A 653 50.13 78.88 33.12
C GLY A 653 51.34 77.97 33.42
N LYS A 654 51.17 76.64 33.49
CA LYS A 654 52.25 75.67 33.72
C LYS A 654 52.53 74.80 32.48
N PRO A 655 53.80 74.50 32.15
CA PRO A 655 54.13 73.58 31.06
C PRO A 655 53.61 72.15 31.31
N THR A 656 52.88 71.59 30.34
CA THR A 656 52.27 70.26 30.40
C THR A 656 52.52 69.47 29.11
N LEU A 657 53.03 68.25 29.28
CA LEU A 657 53.16 67.23 28.25
C LEU A 657 51.91 66.32 28.26
N MET A 658 51.36 65.97 27.10
CA MET A 658 50.20 65.09 26.97
C MET A 658 50.50 63.97 25.97
N VAL A 659 50.14 62.73 26.31
CA VAL A 659 50.19 61.59 25.38
C VAL A 659 48.77 61.10 25.16
N ARG A 660 48.36 60.95 23.90
CA ARG A 660 47.03 60.50 23.49
C ARG A 660 47.14 59.25 22.65
N ASN A 661 46.35 58.22 22.97
CA ASN A 661 46.12 57.14 22.02
C ASN A 661 44.95 57.57 21.13
N ILE A 662 45.25 57.87 19.88
CA ILE A 662 44.24 58.21 18.87
C ILE A 662 43.90 57.02 17.96
N GLY A 663 44.55 55.87 18.19
CA GLY A 663 44.24 54.62 17.51
C GLY A 663 42.99 53.94 18.08
N PRO A 664 42.39 53.03 17.30
CA PRO A 664 41.15 52.35 17.66
C PRO A 664 41.32 51.32 18.79
N ASP A 665 42.51 50.73 18.96
CA ASP A 665 42.80 49.76 20.02
C ASP A 665 43.68 50.36 21.14
N ASP A 666 43.61 49.78 22.33
CA ASP A 666 44.42 50.20 23.49
C ASP A 666 45.92 50.09 23.21
N ALA A 667 46.67 51.14 23.55
CA ALA A 667 48.12 51.16 23.43
C ALA A 667 48.76 50.74 24.75
N PHE A 668 49.82 49.94 24.69
CA PHE A 668 50.50 49.41 25.87
C PHE A 668 52.00 49.73 25.85
N ASN A 669 52.61 49.84 27.03
CA ASN A 669 54.07 49.99 27.23
C ASN A 669 54.71 51.18 26.50
N ILE A 670 54.08 52.35 26.56
CA ILE A 670 54.57 53.58 25.91
C ILE A 670 55.68 54.21 26.75
N ASN A 671 56.80 54.55 26.11
CA ASN A 671 57.93 55.22 26.75
C ASN A 671 58.21 56.57 26.08
N VAL A 672 58.03 57.66 26.83
CA VAL A 672 58.26 59.02 26.35
C VAL A 672 59.50 59.59 27.03
N LYS A 673 60.57 59.78 26.26
CA LYS A 673 61.81 60.39 26.76
C LYS A 673 61.67 61.91 26.78
N THR A 674 61.94 62.52 27.93
CA THR A 674 61.84 63.97 28.10
C THR A 674 62.67 64.45 29.30
N SER A 675 63.36 65.59 29.17
CA SER A 675 64.21 66.17 30.21
C SER A 675 63.49 67.28 30.98
N ILE A 676 63.53 67.26 32.32
CA ILE A 676 62.91 68.30 33.14
C ILE A 676 63.89 69.47 33.36
N PRO A 677 63.52 70.73 33.02
CA PRO A 677 64.36 71.90 33.27
C PRO A 677 64.66 72.12 34.77
N SER A 678 65.86 72.63 35.07
CA SER A 678 66.29 72.95 36.44
C SER A 678 65.34 73.95 37.11
N GLY A 679 64.81 73.62 38.29
CA GLY A 679 63.86 74.46 39.03
C GLY A 679 62.41 73.95 39.03
N TYR A 680 62.11 72.85 38.34
CA TYR A 680 60.78 72.25 38.26
C TYR A 680 60.77 70.77 38.70
N THR A 681 59.64 70.29 39.23
CA THR A 681 59.36 68.87 39.49
C THR A 681 58.18 68.37 38.64
N PRO A 682 58.26 67.16 38.05
CA PRO A 682 57.18 66.61 37.23
C PRO A 682 56.08 66.01 38.09
N LYS A 683 54.82 66.29 37.76
CA LYS A 683 53.64 65.64 38.32
C LYS A 683 52.87 64.95 37.20
N THR A 684 52.84 63.62 37.20
CA THR A 684 52.15 62.81 36.19
C THR A 684 50.72 62.49 36.62
N LEU A 685 49.81 62.44 35.65
CA LEU A 685 48.46 61.91 35.75
C LEU A 685 48.36 60.79 34.71
N GLY A 686 48.71 59.57 35.15
CA GLY A 686 48.99 58.40 34.31
C GLY A 686 50.50 58.21 34.08
N GLY A 687 51.01 57.00 34.29
CA GLY A 687 52.42 56.65 34.12
C GLY A 687 53.38 57.22 35.19
N THR A 688 54.62 56.74 35.19
CA THR A 688 55.66 57.09 36.17
C THR A 688 56.89 57.67 35.46
N TYR A 689 57.40 58.80 35.95
CA TYR A 689 58.62 59.41 35.41
C TYR A 689 59.84 59.01 36.24
N LYS A 690 60.84 58.37 35.60
CA LYS A 690 62.09 57.94 36.25
C LYS A 690 63.27 58.07 35.29
N GLY A 691 64.36 58.69 35.74
CA GLY A 691 65.63 58.73 35.01
C GLY A 691 65.56 59.30 33.58
N GLY A 692 64.79 60.37 33.36
CA GLY A 692 64.68 60.99 32.03
C GLY A 692 63.57 60.42 31.12
N THR A 693 62.81 59.43 31.57
CA THR A 693 61.76 58.77 30.78
C THR A 693 60.44 58.69 31.54
N TRP A 694 59.34 59.02 30.87
CA TRP A 694 57.98 58.81 31.32
C TRP A 694 57.43 57.49 30.77
N ILE A 695 57.15 56.55 31.65
CA ILE A 695 56.72 55.19 31.31
C ILE A 695 55.21 55.08 31.57
N ILE A 696 54.43 54.70 30.56
CA ILE A 696 52.97 54.59 30.61
C ILE A 696 52.57 53.15 30.25
N THR A 697 51.97 52.45 31.22
CA THR A 697 51.62 51.01 31.08
C THR A 697 50.55 50.78 30.01
N SER A 698 49.50 51.60 29.98
CA SER A 698 48.50 51.58 28.93
C SER A 698 47.81 52.93 28.76
N ILE A 699 47.30 53.18 27.56
CA ILE A 699 46.36 54.25 27.26
C ILE A 699 45.22 53.62 26.47
N PRO A 700 43.98 53.61 27.03
CA PRO A 700 42.82 53.12 26.30
C PRO A 700 42.62 53.85 24.96
N SER A 701 41.92 53.24 24.01
CA SER A 701 41.49 53.91 22.78
C SER A 701 40.86 55.28 23.05
N ASN A 702 41.29 56.33 22.33
CA ASN A 702 40.96 57.75 22.56
C ASN A 702 41.35 58.33 23.94
N GLY A 703 42.07 57.57 24.78
CA GLY A 703 42.53 57.97 26.10
C GLY A 703 43.68 58.99 26.06
N THR A 704 43.85 59.73 27.16
CA THR A 704 44.92 60.73 27.31
C THR A 704 45.54 60.64 28.69
N VAL A 705 46.87 60.68 28.77
CA VAL A 705 47.64 60.84 30.01
C VAL A 705 48.49 62.11 29.95
N THR A 706 48.82 62.72 31.09
CA THR A 706 49.50 64.03 31.11
C THR A 706 50.62 64.13 32.16
N MET A 707 51.64 64.95 31.92
CA MET A 707 52.70 65.29 32.86
C MET A 707 52.87 66.81 32.93
N THR A 708 52.63 67.42 34.10
CA THR A 708 52.74 68.87 34.33
C THR A 708 53.96 69.22 35.16
N LEU A 709 54.69 70.28 34.80
CA LEU A 709 55.89 70.74 35.51
C LEU A 709 55.53 71.82 36.54
N VAL A 710 55.94 71.62 37.80
CA VAL A 710 55.63 72.52 38.93
C VAL A 710 56.92 73.15 39.47
N PRO A 711 56.98 74.49 39.69
CA PRO A 711 58.18 75.14 40.23
C PRO A 711 58.50 74.71 41.68
N LEU A 712 59.78 74.59 42.02
CA LEU A 712 60.27 74.34 43.39
C LEU A 712 60.08 75.60 44.27
N ALA A 713 59.56 75.43 45.50
CA ALA A 713 59.20 76.53 46.40
C ALA A 713 60.44 77.34 46.86
N GLY A 714 60.43 78.66 46.58
CA GLY A 714 61.48 79.60 47.02
C GLY A 714 61.86 80.72 46.04
N ASN A 715 61.49 80.63 44.76
CA ASN A 715 61.83 81.65 43.76
C ASN A 715 60.62 82.54 43.40
N LYS A 716 60.66 83.81 43.84
CA LYS A 716 59.83 84.90 43.30
C LYS A 716 60.40 85.37 41.97
N THR A 717 59.55 85.34 40.94
CA THR A 717 59.59 85.96 39.61
C THR A 717 60.87 86.69 39.17
N HIS A 718 61.44 86.25 38.04
CA HIS A 718 61.97 87.17 37.04
C HIS A 718 61.06 87.13 35.80
N ASN A 719 60.43 88.27 35.52
CA ASN A 719 59.85 88.58 34.23
C ASN A 719 60.99 89.17 33.39
N THR A 720 61.32 88.59 32.23
CA THR A 720 61.64 89.32 31.00
C THR A 720 61.89 88.35 29.83
N SER A 721 61.32 88.76 28.69
CA SER A 721 61.62 88.42 27.30
C SER A 721 61.61 86.96 26.86
N ASN A 722 60.61 86.69 26.01
CA ASN A 722 60.55 85.66 24.99
C ASN A 722 61.94 85.31 24.39
N PRO A 723 62.45 84.08 24.58
CA PRO A 723 63.46 83.50 23.71
C PRO A 723 62.79 82.56 22.72
N SER A 724 63.04 82.85 21.45
CA SER A 724 63.10 81.91 20.33
C SER A 724 63.26 80.44 20.73
N SER A 725 62.42 79.60 20.10
CA SER A 725 62.54 78.15 19.98
C SER A 725 63.97 77.60 20.16
N PRO A 726 64.21 76.79 21.20
CA PRO A 726 65.30 75.85 21.25
C PRO A 726 64.77 74.41 21.23
N GLY A 727 65.10 73.70 20.16
CA GLY A 727 65.45 72.28 20.21
C GLY A 727 64.31 71.27 20.39
N HIS A 728 63.90 70.67 19.26
CA HIS A 728 63.34 69.32 19.20
C HIS A 728 64.18 68.34 20.04
N HIS A 729 63.69 67.93 21.21
CA HIS A 729 64.16 66.72 21.92
C HIS A 729 63.01 66.08 22.70
N GLY A 730 62.05 65.51 21.97
CA GLY A 730 61.11 64.52 22.49
C GLY A 730 60.84 63.51 21.37
N SER A 731 61.49 62.35 21.42
CA SER A 731 61.16 61.22 20.55
C SER A 731 60.18 60.31 21.31
N ILE A 732 58.99 60.08 20.75
CA ILE A 732 58.15 58.95 21.14
C ILE A 732 58.74 57.73 20.43
N ASN A 733 59.15 56.69 21.18
CA ASN A 733 59.33 55.38 20.58
C ASN A 733 58.06 54.59 20.86
N ASN A 734 57.10 54.68 19.93
CA ASN A 734 56.11 53.63 19.76
C ASN A 734 56.71 52.65 18.74
N PRO A 735 56.83 51.34 19.01
CA PRO A 735 57.30 50.39 18.01
C PRO A 735 56.35 50.21 16.80
N HIS A 736 55.33 51.05 16.63
CA HIS A 736 54.23 50.86 15.67
C HIS A 736 53.76 52.13 14.92
N GLU A 737 54.63 52.96 14.33
CA GLU A 737 54.18 53.97 13.33
C GLU A 737 55.20 54.23 12.19
N VAL A 738 54.71 54.23 10.94
CA VAL A 738 55.38 54.73 9.72
C VAL A 738 54.40 55.62 8.93
N ASN A 739 54.85 56.84 8.62
CA ASN A 739 54.22 57.95 7.86
C ASN A 739 53.66 57.59 6.45
N ASN A 740 52.60 58.30 5.98
CA ASN A 740 52.71 59.39 4.97
C ASN A 740 51.37 60.10 4.65
N GLN A 741 51.47 61.34 4.16
CA GLN A 741 50.43 62.36 3.90
C GLN A 741 49.70 62.27 2.54
N ASN A 742 48.47 62.78 2.43
CA ASN A 742 48.11 63.91 1.55
C ASN A 742 46.60 64.32 1.61
N SER A 743 46.38 65.62 1.34
CA SER A 743 45.10 66.37 1.18
C SER A 743 44.30 65.95 -0.07
N THR A 744 43.06 66.33 -0.40
CA THR A 744 42.28 67.59 -0.26
C THR A 744 40.82 67.36 -0.76
N GLN A 745 39.84 68.09 -0.18
CA GLN A 745 38.53 68.62 -0.66
C GLN A 745 37.64 67.91 -1.73
N VAL A 746 36.30 67.91 -1.53
CA VAL A 746 35.29 68.82 -2.18
C VAL A 746 33.83 68.38 -1.84
N ASN A 747 32.94 69.37 -1.67
CA ASN A 747 31.48 69.32 -1.47
C ASN A 747 30.67 68.84 -2.71
N ALA A 748 29.48 68.25 -2.51
CA ALA A 748 28.21 68.71 -3.14
C ALA A 748 26.97 67.91 -2.68
N SER A 749 25.89 68.65 -2.52
CA SER A 749 24.50 68.28 -2.19
C SER A 749 23.69 67.77 -3.38
N SER A 750 22.66 66.92 -3.16
CA SER A 750 21.25 67.24 -3.50
C SER A 750 20.26 66.09 -3.21
N SER A 751 19.06 66.51 -2.86
CA SER A 751 17.81 65.84 -2.46
C SER A 751 17.12 64.88 -3.44
N SER A 752 16.24 64.00 -2.92
CA SER A 752 14.80 63.99 -3.30
C SER A 752 13.94 63.19 -2.29
N GLN A 753 12.88 63.81 -1.77
CA GLN A 753 11.73 63.17 -1.09
C GLN A 753 10.78 62.56 -2.14
N THR A 754 10.07 61.46 -1.88
CA THR A 754 8.68 61.35 -1.35
C THR A 754 8.26 59.87 -1.60
N ARG A 755 7.34 59.20 -0.91
CA ARG A 755 6.01 59.58 -0.42
C ARG A 755 5.53 58.50 0.59
N LYS A 756 4.77 58.92 1.62
CA LYS A 756 4.06 58.05 2.57
C LYS A 756 2.83 57.40 1.90
N ALA A 757 2.52 56.17 2.29
CA ALA A 757 1.15 55.67 2.37
C ALA A 757 0.91 55.11 3.79
N SER A 758 -0.26 55.43 4.30
CA SER A 758 -0.72 55.27 5.68
C SER A 758 -1.56 54.00 5.86
N SER A 759 -1.48 53.37 7.04
CA SER A 759 -2.57 52.56 7.58
C SER A 759 -2.71 52.80 9.10
N VAL A 760 -3.96 52.64 9.55
CA VAL A 760 -4.53 53.00 10.86
C VAL A 760 -4.18 51.93 11.90
N PRO A 761 -3.83 52.28 13.16
CA PRO A 761 -3.54 51.28 14.19
C PRO A 761 -4.85 50.72 14.75
N MET A 762 -4.95 49.40 14.87
CA MET A 762 -5.99 48.74 15.66
C MET A 762 -5.36 47.73 16.62
N GLN A 763 -6.03 47.57 17.76
CA GLN A 763 -5.51 47.11 19.05
C GLN A 763 -4.75 45.78 19.04
N GLN A 764 -3.69 45.78 19.85
CA GLN A 764 -2.93 44.60 20.26
C GLN A 764 -3.73 43.84 21.34
N THR A 765 -4.46 42.79 20.95
CA THR A 765 -4.96 41.77 21.91
C THR A 765 -4.13 40.51 21.74
N GLY A 766 -2.96 40.55 22.37
CA GLY A 766 -2.05 39.43 22.53
C GLY A 766 -0.92 39.92 23.42
N VAL A 767 -0.89 39.44 24.67
CA VAL A 767 0.20 39.75 25.60
C VAL A 767 1.47 39.11 25.04
N PRO A 768 2.51 39.88 24.67
CA PRO A 768 3.77 39.27 24.28
C PRO A 768 4.37 38.61 25.52
N ILE A 769 4.80 37.35 25.40
CA ILE A 769 5.64 36.70 26.42
C ILE A 769 6.86 37.59 26.61
N ASN A 770 6.89 38.28 27.74
CA ASN A 770 7.91 39.25 28.05
C ASN A 770 9.21 38.49 28.33
N PHE A 771 10.15 38.46 27.37
CA PHE A 771 11.49 37.88 27.57
C PHE A 771 12.17 38.42 28.83
N SER A 772 11.82 39.64 29.27
CA SER A 772 12.26 40.21 30.55
C SER A 772 11.79 39.40 31.76
N ALA A 773 10.57 38.86 31.75
CA ALA A 773 10.03 38.07 32.85
C ALA A 773 10.71 36.70 32.94
N ILE A 774 11.02 36.08 31.79
CA ILE A 774 11.80 34.83 31.70
C ILE A 774 13.25 35.08 32.16
N ALA A 775 13.88 36.18 31.73
CA ALA A 775 15.23 36.54 32.16
C ALA A 775 15.31 36.84 33.67
N ILE A 776 14.28 37.49 34.24
CA ILE A 776 14.15 37.70 35.69
C ILE A 776 14.01 36.35 36.42
N LEU A 777 13.21 35.41 35.89
CA LEU A 777 13.10 34.06 36.44
C LEU A 777 14.42 33.29 36.39
N PHE A 778 15.19 33.38 35.30
CA PHE A 778 16.53 32.79 35.20
C PHE A 778 17.51 33.42 36.18
N MET A 779 17.42 34.73 36.45
CA MET A 779 18.23 35.40 37.47
C MET A 779 17.88 34.94 38.89
N PHE A 780 16.61 34.79 39.23
CA PHE A 780 16.18 34.26 40.54
C PHE A 780 16.54 32.78 40.70
N PHE A 781 16.44 31.99 39.62
CA PHE A 781 16.83 30.58 39.61
C PHE A 781 18.34 30.40 39.75
N ALA A 782 19.15 31.22 39.07
CA ALA A 782 20.60 31.25 39.21
C ALA A 782 21.02 31.74 40.62
N ALA A 783 20.33 32.73 41.19
CA ALA A 783 20.56 33.19 42.57
C ALA A 783 20.17 32.13 43.62
N TYR A 784 19.14 31.32 43.36
CA TYR A 784 18.75 30.19 44.20
C TYR A 784 19.77 29.04 44.15
N LEU A 785 20.34 28.75 42.99
CA LEU A 785 21.38 27.73 42.82
C LEU A 785 22.76 28.17 43.35
N ASN A 786 23.03 29.47 43.40
CA ASN A 786 24.33 30.02 43.80
C ASN A 786 24.43 30.39 45.29
N LYS A 787 23.50 29.95 46.14
CA LYS A 787 23.53 30.23 47.58
C LYS A 787 24.48 29.25 48.29
N ASN A 788 25.72 29.66 48.47
CA ASN A 788 26.76 28.96 49.26
C ASN A 788 26.54 29.12 50.78
N ASP A 789 25.35 28.77 51.28
CA ASP A 789 25.09 28.64 52.72
C ASP A 789 24.78 27.18 53.07
N ASN A 790 25.54 26.63 54.02
CA ASN A 790 25.48 25.23 54.46
C ASN A 790 24.16 24.80 55.14
N GLU A 791 23.10 25.63 55.10
CA GLU A 791 21.84 25.37 55.82
C GLU A 791 20.58 25.24 54.93
N ILE A 792 20.64 25.49 53.62
CA ILE A 792 19.47 25.31 52.72
C ILE A 792 19.88 24.55 51.46
N ARG A 793 19.48 23.27 51.35
CA ARG A 793 19.66 22.48 50.13
C ARG A 793 18.54 22.78 49.12
N PRO A 794 18.84 23.02 47.83
CA PRO A 794 17.82 23.22 46.81
C PRO A 794 16.86 22.03 46.68
N ASN A 795 15.55 22.27 46.71
CA ASN A 795 14.55 21.21 46.59
C ASN A 795 14.50 20.73 45.12
N LYS A 796 14.92 19.49 44.87
CA LYS A 796 15.00 18.89 43.53
C LYS A 796 13.63 18.86 42.81
N TRP A 797 12.53 18.78 43.56
CA TRP A 797 11.19 18.80 42.97
C TRP A 797 10.77 20.19 42.51
N LEU A 798 11.20 21.24 43.22
CA LEU A 798 10.94 22.62 42.81
C LEU A 798 11.75 22.98 41.55
N ILE A 799 12.98 22.48 41.45
CA ILE A 799 13.82 22.62 40.25
C ILE A 799 13.17 21.93 39.04
N LEU A 800 12.68 20.69 39.23
CA LEU A 800 12.00 19.95 38.17
C LEU A 800 10.72 20.67 37.71
N PHE A 801 9.93 21.20 38.65
CA PHE A 801 8.68 21.92 38.33
C PHE A 801 8.93 23.22 37.55
N VAL A 802 9.96 23.98 37.93
CA VAL A 802 10.34 25.22 37.23
C VAL A 802 10.86 24.95 35.82
N VAL A 803 11.64 23.87 35.63
CA VAL A 803 12.13 23.47 34.30
C VAL A 803 11.00 22.96 33.41
N LEU A 804 10.06 22.17 33.95
CA LEU A 804 8.88 21.72 33.19
C LEU A 804 7.98 22.90 32.80
N PHE A 805 7.78 23.86 33.69
CA PHE A 805 6.96 25.04 33.42
C PHE A 805 7.61 25.97 32.38
N LEU A 806 8.94 26.10 32.37
CA LEU A 806 9.70 26.80 31.34
C LEU A 806 9.66 26.08 29.98
N ALA A 807 9.70 24.74 29.98
CA ALA A 807 9.55 23.94 28.76
C ALA A 807 8.14 24.13 28.16
N LEU A 808 7.08 24.06 28.98
CA LEU A 808 5.70 24.31 28.57
C LEU A 808 5.47 25.73 28.03
N LEU A 809 6.15 26.74 28.59
CA LEU A 809 6.10 28.12 28.08
C LEU A 809 6.85 28.30 26.74
N CYS A 810 7.81 27.44 26.42
CA CYS A 810 8.50 27.42 25.12
C CYS A 810 7.78 26.58 24.06
N MET A 811 6.76 25.81 24.45
CA MET A 811 5.90 25.01 23.57
C MET A 811 4.62 25.77 23.17
N GLY A 812 4.66 27.11 23.19
CA GLY A 812 3.55 27.95 22.76
C GLY A 812 3.24 27.79 21.27
N ASN A 813 2.00 27.43 20.99
CA ASN A 813 1.39 27.24 19.67
C ASN A 813 1.96 28.12 18.55
N VAL A 814 2.39 27.48 17.47
CA VAL A 814 2.52 28.11 16.16
C VAL A 814 1.11 28.53 15.74
N GLY A 815 0.82 29.83 15.82
CA GLY A 815 -0.41 30.35 15.23
C GLY A 815 -0.42 29.99 13.75
N ALA A 816 -1.44 29.26 13.31
CA ALA A 816 -1.67 29.00 11.90
C ALA A 816 -1.67 30.34 11.16
N ALA A 817 -0.80 30.48 10.16
CA ALA A 817 -0.97 31.54 9.18
C ALA A 817 -2.31 31.30 8.49
N ASP A 818 -3.08 32.37 8.25
CA ASP A 818 -4.29 32.29 7.42
C ASP A 818 -3.90 31.67 6.07
N THR A 819 -4.24 30.40 5.88
CA THR A 819 -3.90 29.63 4.68
C THR A 819 -5.17 29.56 3.84
N THR A 820 -5.11 30.10 2.62
CA THR A 820 -6.24 30.08 1.69
C THR A 820 -6.05 28.90 0.75
N TYR A 821 -7.03 27.99 0.69
CA TYR A 821 -6.98 26.77 -0.11
C TYR A 821 -7.74 27.01 -1.44
N THR A 822 -7.02 27.10 -2.56
CA THR A 822 -7.62 27.51 -3.86
C THR A 822 -7.18 26.67 -5.06
N THR A 823 -6.37 25.64 -4.83
CA THR A 823 -5.79 24.79 -5.88
C THR A 823 -6.03 23.31 -5.57
N ASP A 824 -5.88 22.44 -6.57
CA ASP A 824 -5.99 20.98 -6.37
C ASP A 824 -4.97 20.46 -5.34
N GLU A 825 -3.76 21.03 -5.32
CA GLU A 825 -2.71 20.73 -4.34
C GLU A 825 -3.08 21.20 -2.92
N ASP A 826 -3.90 22.25 -2.80
CA ASP A 826 -4.42 22.69 -1.51
C ASP A 826 -5.52 21.76 -1.02
N PHE A 827 -6.46 21.36 -1.89
CA PHE A 827 -7.54 20.45 -1.52
C PHE A 827 -7.02 19.03 -1.23
N SER A 828 -5.95 18.58 -1.91
CA SER A 828 -5.31 17.28 -1.65
C SER A 828 -4.64 17.17 -0.28
N LYS A 829 -4.47 18.28 0.44
CA LYS A 829 -3.99 18.28 1.84
C LYS A 829 -5.09 17.87 2.83
N GLY A 830 -6.36 17.87 2.41
CA GLY A 830 -7.51 17.43 3.19
C GLY A 830 -7.95 16.01 2.85
N THR A 831 -8.83 15.44 3.69
CA THR A 831 -9.47 14.15 3.43
C THR A 831 -10.77 14.36 2.64
N PHE A 832 -10.95 13.62 1.55
CA PHE A 832 -12.15 13.70 0.72
C PHE A 832 -13.25 12.78 1.28
N ASN A 833 -14.44 13.34 1.52
CA ASN A 833 -15.65 12.57 1.85
C ASN A 833 -16.81 13.04 0.98
N ASN A 834 -17.17 12.24 -0.03
CA ASN A 834 -18.21 12.55 -1.02
C ASN A 834 -17.93 13.86 -1.81
N VAL A 835 -16.67 14.30 -1.84
CA VAL A 835 -16.19 15.47 -2.59
C VAL A 835 -14.85 15.17 -3.27
N ASN A 836 -14.55 15.75 -4.42
CA ASN A 836 -13.24 15.68 -5.07
C ASN A 836 -12.69 17.09 -5.33
N GLY A 837 -11.36 17.20 -5.33
CA GLY A 837 -10.63 18.42 -5.68
C GLY A 837 -9.98 18.25 -7.04
N SER A 838 -10.77 18.44 -8.10
CA SER A 838 -10.26 18.47 -9.48
C SER A 838 -10.60 19.82 -10.09
N ASP A 839 -9.72 20.36 -10.94
CA ASP A 839 -9.89 21.62 -11.68
C ASP A 839 -9.87 22.94 -10.87
N GLY A 840 -9.23 22.92 -9.71
CA GLY A 840 -9.11 24.08 -8.82
C GLY A 840 -10.38 24.34 -8.02
N SER A 841 -11.28 23.36 -7.90
CA SER A 841 -12.50 23.48 -7.12
C SER A 841 -12.85 22.19 -6.37
N LEU A 842 -13.59 22.34 -5.26
CA LEU A 842 -14.15 21.23 -4.50
C LEU A 842 -15.57 20.95 -5.02
N LYS A 843 -15.82 19.75 -5.53
CA LYS A 843 -17.13 19.32 -6.06
C LYS A 843 -17.58 18.04 -5.38
N LEU A 844 -18.87 17.69 -5.47
CA LEU A 844 -19.34 16.37 -5.03
C LEU A 844 -18.64 15.27 -5.85
N ASP A 845 -18.07 14.28 -5.16
CA ASP A 845 -17.39 13.14 -5.80
C ASP A 845 -18.43 12.08 -6.17
N ASN A 846 -18.51 11.80 -7.46
CA ASN A 846 -19.37 10.74 -7.99
C ASN A 846 -18.63 9.41 -8.17
N SER A 847 -17.34 9.30 -7.78
CA SER A 847 -16.47 8.21 -8.27
C SER A 847 -15.61 7.44 -7.26
N SER A 848 -15.49 7.78 -5.97
CA SER A 848 -14.68 6.94 -5.06
C SER A 848 -15.01 7.10 -3.57
N ASN A 849 -16.12 6.51 -3.11
CA ASN A 849 -16.42 6.39 -1.68
C ASN A 849 -16.20 4.93 -1.22
N ALA A 850 -15.32 4.69 -0.26
CA ALA A 850 -15.06 3.35 0.31
C ALA A 850 -16.33 2.68 0.87
N ALA A 851 -17.28 3.47 1.37
CA ALA A 851 -18.58 2.96 1.83
C ALA A 851 -19.38 2.26 0.72
N ARG A 852 -19.14 2.61 -0.55
CA ARG A 852 -19.81 2.00 -1.71
C ARG A 852 -19.22 0.66 -2.11
N ASN A 853 -18.07 0.26 -1.54
CA ASN A 853 -17.38 -0.96 -1.93
C ASN A 853 -17.83 -2.19 -1.14
N TYR A 854 -18.65 -2.03 -0.10
CA TYR A 854 -19.02 -3.12 0.78
C TYR A 854 -20.52 -3.20 1.03
N ILE A 855 -20.97 -4.42 1.22
CA ILE A 855 -22.29 -4.78 1.73
C ILE A 855 -22.11 -5.55 3.02
N TRP A 856 -23.13 -5.50 3.87
CA TRP A 856 -23.14 -6.17 5.16
C TRP A 856 -24.22 -7.25 5.13
N ILE A 857 -23.87 -8.47 5.52
CA ILE A 857 -24.77 -9.63 5.46
C ILE A 857 -24.92 -10.20 6.86
N PRO A 858 -26.15 -10.21 7.43
CA PRO A 858 -26.39 -10.80 8.73
C PRO A 858 -26.42 -12.33 8.66
N ASN A 859 -25.60 -12.97 9.48
CA ASN A 859 -25.56 -14.41 9.67
C ASN A 859 -26.37 -14.78 10.92
N SER A 860 -27.70 -14.71 10.82
CA SER A 860 -28.63 -14.78 11.96
C SER A 860 -28.39 -15.97 12.90
N ASN A 861 -28.11 -17.14 12.34
CA ASN A 861 -27.93 -18.39 13.10
C ASN A 861 -26.59 -18.47 13.86
N GLU A 862 -25.60 -17.66 13.46
CA GLU A 862 -24.28 -17.60 14.10
C GLU A 862 -24.10 -16.39 15.01
N GLY A 863 -24.99 -15.40 14.94
CA GLY A 863 -24.83 -14.15 15.68
C GLY A 863 -23.64 -13.33 15.16
N THR A 864 -23.41 -13.35 13.85
CA THR A 864 -22.33 -12.61 13.19
C THR A 864 -22.83 -11.78 12.01
N ILE A 865 -22.00 -10.85 11.53
CA ILE A 865 -22.23 -10.08 10.30
C ILE A 865 -20.99 -10.18 9.42
N SER A 866 -21.18 -10.58 8.18
CA SER A 866 -20.16 -10.61 7.14
C SER A 866 -20.08 -9.26 6.42
N LYS A 867 -18.87 -8.79 6.17
CA LYS A 867 -18.59 -7.65 5.29
C LYS A 867 -18.08 -8.20 3.95
N VAL A 868 -18.82 -7.94 2.88
CA VAL A 868 -18.52 -8.49 1.55
C VAL A 868 -18.22 -7.35 0.59
N ASN A 869 -17.13 -7.45 -0.17
CA ASN A 869 -16.80 -6.48 -1.20
C ASN A 869 -17.75 -6.63 -2.41
N VAL A 870 -18.41 -5.55 -2.82
CA VAL A 870 -19.45 -5.62 -3.85
C VAL A 870 -18.92 -5.92 -5.24
N LYS A 871 -17.65 -5.62 -5.53
CA LYS A 871 -17.04 -5.88 -6.85
C LYS A 871 -16.54 -7.31 -6.95
N THR A 872 -15.78 -7.75 -5.95
CA THR A 872 -15.10 -9.05 -5.95
C THR A 872 -15.96 -10.16 -5.35
N GLY A 873 -17.00 -9.82 -4.60
CA GLY A 873 -17.79 -10.78 -3.84
C GLY A 873 -17.02 -11.48 -2.73
N GLN A 874 -15.81 -11.02 -2.38
CA GLN A 874 -15.04 -11.60 -1.29
C GLN A 874 -15.60 -11.17 0.06
N GLU A 875 -15.72 -12.11 0.99
CA GLU A 875 -15.93 -11.82 2.40
C GLU A 875 -14.60 -11.34 2.98
N VAL A 876 -14.52 -10.06 3.34
CA VAL A 876 -13.26 -9.42 3.79
C VAL A 876 -13.12 -9.39 5.31
N ALA A 877 -14.22 -9.58 6.03
CA ALA A 877 -14.26 -9.64 7.49
C ALA A 877 -15.60 -10.23 7.96
N ARG A 878 -15.61 -10.81 9.16
CA ARG A 878 -16.83 -11.25 9.85
C ARG A 878 -16.78 -10.89 11.31
N TYR A 879 -17.82 -10.20 11.79
CA TYR A 879 -17.88 -9.63 13.12
C TYR A 879 -18.91 -10.35 13.98
N LYS A 880 -18.55 -10.73 15.22
CA LYS A 880 -19.54 -11.16 16.20
C LYS A 880 -20.40 -9.98 16.62
N THR A 881 -21.71 -10.19 16.76
CA THR A 881 -22.65 -9.14 17.17
C THR A 881 -23.11 -9.26 18.62
N ASN A 882 -22.78 -10.38 19.28
CA ASN A 882 -23.14 -10.69 20.65
C ASN A 882 -22.24 -11.84 21.17
N PRO A 883 -22.12 -12.05 22.49
CA PRO A 883 -21.45 -13.26 23.01
C PRO A 883 -22.24 -14.55 22.75
N ALA A 884 -23.57 -14.46 22.54
CA ALA A 884 -24.41 -15.61 22.23
C ALA A 884 -24.49 -15.82 20.71
N SER A 885 -24.23 -17.05 20.26
CA SER A 885 -24.30 -17.41 18.82
C SER A 885 -25.73 -17.38 18.26
N ASN A 886 -26.76 -17.37 19.10
CA ASN A 886 -28.17 -17.29 18.70
C ASN A 886 -28.76 -15.88 18.86
N ALA A 887 -27.93 -14.83 18.76
CA ALA A 887 -28.39 -13.46 18.93
C ALA A 887 -29.37 -12.97 17.85
N GLU A 888 -29.38 -13.65 16.70
CA GLU A 888 -30.22 -13.34 15.53
C GLU A 888 -30.13 -11.86 15.13
N PRO A 889 -28.99 -11.38 14.60
CA PRO A 889 -28.97 -10.13 13.85
C PRO A 889 -29.91 -10.26 12.65
N VAL A 890 -31.06 -9.55 12.66
CA VAL A 890 -32.10 -9.71 11.62
C VAL A 890 -32.38 -8.44 10.82
N ARG A 891 -31.93 -7.28 11.32
CA ARG A 891 -32.06 -6.00 10.64
C ARG A 891 -30.76 -5.26 10.71
N ILE A 892 -30.36 -4.72 9.58
CA ILE A 892 -29.17 -3.91 9.43
C ILE A 892 -29.50 -2.61 8.72
N ALA A 893 -28.71 -1.58 8.99
CA ALA A 893 -28.75 -0.32 8.27
C ALA A 893 -27.33 0.21 8.13
N VAL A 894 -27.03 0.82 6.99
CA VAL A 894 -25.69 1.33 6.69
C VAL A 894 -25.72 2.84 6.72
N ASP A 895 -24.88 3.45 7.55
CA ASP A 895 -24.83 4.90 7.70
C ASP A 895 -24.06 5.59 6.55
N SER A 896 -24.09 6.92 6.50
CA SER A 896 -23.46 7.69 5.42
C SER A 896 -21.94 7.48 5.30
N GLN A 897 -21.30 6.94 6.34
CA GLN A 897 -19.88 6.59 6.38
C GLN A 897 -19.63 5.11 6.05
N GLY A 898 -20.67 4.32 5.75
CA GLY A 898 -20.56 2.90 5.45
C GLY A 898 -20.52 1.99 6.67
N ASN A 899 -20.73 2.52 7.88
CA ASN A 899 -20.76 1.71 9.10
C ASN A 899 -22.07 0.92 9.17
N CYS A 900 -22.01 -0.31 9.70
CA CYS A 900 -23.18 -1.18 9.84
C CYS A 900 -23.78 -1.06 11.24
N TRP A 901 -25.04 -0.70 11.31
CA TRP A 901 -25.87 -0.88 12.49
C TRP A 901 -26.59 -2.21 12.41
N ALA A 902 -26.68 -2.95 13.52
CA ALA A 902 -27.37 -4.22 13.55
C ALA A 902 -28.19 -4.43 14.82
N ALA A 903 -29.45 -4.82 14.64
CA ALA A 903 -30.35 -5.15 15.71
C ALA A 903 -30.37 -6.67 15.95
N ASN A 904 -29.92 -7.10 17.13
CA ASN A 904 -30.00 -8.48 17.57
C ASN A 904 -31.38 -8.75 18.18
N ARG A 905 -32.21 -9.50 17.46
CA ARG A 905 -33.63 -9.71 17.79
C ARG A 905 -33.82 -10.37 19.16
N VAL A 906 -33.03 -11.42 19.42
CA VAL A 906 -33.23 -12.31 20.56
C VAL A 906 -32.63 -11.70 21.82
N THR A 907 -31.42 -11.15 21.72
CA THR A 907 -30.65 -10.68 22.88
C THR A 907 -31.01 -9.28 23.32
N GLY A 908 -31.62 -8.48 22.44
CA GLY A 908 -32.04 -7.11 22.76
C GLY A 908 -30.90 -6.12 22.77
N SER A 909 -29.87 -6.33 21.96
CA SER A 909 -28.79 -5.35 21.77
C SER A 909 -28.78 -4.80 20.34
N LEU A 910 -28.47 -3.51 20.23
CA LEU A 910 -28.18 -2.80 18.99
C LEU A 910 -26.67 -2.53 18.97
N ILE A 911 -26.00 -2.86 17.88
CA ILE A 911 -24.55 -2.64 17.76
C ILE A 911 -24.21 -1.75 16.56
N LYS A 912 -23.04 -1.12 16.63
CA LYS A 912 -22.43 -0.38 15.50
C LYS A 912 -21.06 -0.97 15.16
N ILE A 913 -20.91 -1.44 13.94
CA ILE A 913 -19.66 -1.89 13.34
C ILE A 913 -19.13 -0.78 12.44
N GLY A 914 -18.01 -0.20 12.83
CA GLY A 914 -17.30 0.84 12.08
C GLY A 914 -16.58 0.29 10.85
N LEU A 915 -16.48 1.13 9.83
CA LEU A 915 -15.72 0.84 8.63
C LEU A 915 -14.24 1.19 8.85
N TYR A 916 -13.39 0.15 8.98
CA TYR A 916 -11.95 0.29 9.21
C TYR A 916 -11.27 1.26 8.25
N GLU A 917 -11.62 1.18 6.96
CA GLU A 917 -11.06 2.01 5.88
C GLU A 917 -11.35 3.51 6.06
N ASN A 918 -12.38 3.84 6.83
CA ASN A 918 -12.77 5.21 7.16
C ASN A 918 -12.26 5.66 8.55
N GLY A 919 -11.44 4.85 9.23
CA GLY A 919 -10.89 5.18 10.53
C GLY A 919 -11.90 5.10 11.68
N VAL A 920 -13.00 4.34 11.51
CA VAL A 920 -14.06 4.22 12.52
C VAL A 920 -13.80 2.98 13.38
N TYR A 921 -12.98 3.16 14.41
CA TYR A 921 -12.61 2.13 15.40
C TYR A 921 -12.15 2.77 16.71
N TYR A 922 -12.06 1.98 17.79
CA TYR A 922 -11.48 2.40 19.06
C TYR A 922 -10.43 1.40 19.53
N ASP A 923 -9.19 1.85 19.75
CA ASP A 923 -8.16 1.05 20.42
C ASP A 923 -8.57 0.81 21.89
N LEU A 924 -9.23 -0.32 22.14
CA LEU A 924 -9.83 -0.70 23.41
C LEU A 924 -8.78 -1.17 24.42
N ASN A 925 -7.69 -1.78 23.95
CA ASN A 925 -6.65 -2.33 24.80
C ASN A 925 -5.47 -1.35 25.04
N HIS A 926 -5.44 -0.24 24.30
CA HIS A 926 -4.46 0.84 24.33
C HIS A 926 -3.03 0.39 23.99
N ASP A 927 -2.90 -0.58 23.08
CA ASP A 927 -1.60 -1.07 22.59
C ASP A 927 -1.13 -0.38 21.29
N GLY A 928 -1.96 0.47 20.71
CA GLY A 928 -1.67 1.23 19.48
C GLY A 928 -1.81 0.43 18.19
N ILE A 929 -2.30 -0.82 18.23
CA ILE A 929 -2.58 -1.67 17.09
C ILE A 929 -4.08 -1.92 17.04
N ILE A 930 -4.72 -1.65 15.90
CA ILE A 930 -6.15 -1.89 15.77
C ILE A 930 -6.43 -3.38 15.56
N GLN A 931 -7.04 -4.05 16.55
CA GLN A 931 -7.49 -5.43 16.39
C GLN A 931 -8.88 -5.48 15.78
N THR A 932 -8.99 -6.03 14.58
CA THR A 932 -10.27 -6.23 13.94
C THR A 932 -10.27 -7.52 13.13
N CYS A 933 -11.43 -8.15 13.00
CA CYS A 933 -11.61 -9.30 12.13
C CYS A 933 -11.28 -8.90 10.69
N HIS A 934 -10.48 -9.71 10.02
CA HIS A 934 -10.17 -9.56 8.61
C HIS A 934 -9.79 -10.92 8.03
N ASP A 935 -10.01 -11.08 6.74
CA ASP A 935 -9.50 -12.19 5.95
C ASP A 935 -7.96 -12.10 5.89
N VAL A 936 -7.27 -12.90 6.71
CA VAL A 936 -5.82 -12.80 6.91
C VAL A 936 -5.09 -13.34 5.69
N ASP A 937 -5.61 -14.43 5.12
CA ASP A 937 -5.01 -15.10 3.97
C ASP A 937 -5.55 -14.61 2.61
N LYS A 938 -6.53 -13.70 2.63
CA LYS A 938 -7.15 -13.06 1.46
C LYS A 938 -7.85 -14.05 0.53
N ASN A 939 -8.23 -15.22 1.05
CA ASN A 939 -8.88 -16.26 0.26
C ASN A 939 -10.39 -15.98 0.06
N GLY A 940 -10.94 -15.01 0.77
CA GLY A 940 -12.33 -14.57 0.74
C GLY A 940 -13.28 -15.44 1.56
N ILE A 941 -12.79 -16.28 2.46
CA ILE A 941 -13.54 -17.13 3.40
C ILE A 941 -13.04 -16.83 4.80
N ILE A 942 -13.95 -16.45 5.68
CA ILE A 942 -13.61 -16.26 7.07
C ILE A 942 -13.73 -17.57 7.84
N THR A 943 -12.63 -18.02 8.40
CA THR A 943 -12.54 -19.18 9.30
C THR A 943 -12.76 -18.77 10.76
N PRO A 944 -13.11 -19.70 11.68
CA PRO A 944 -13.27 -19.38 13.09
C PRO A 944 -12.04 -18.72 13.74
N ASP A 945 -10.84 -18.99 13.22
CA ASP A 945 -9.57 -18.45 13.74
C ASP A 945 -9.36 -16.99 13.34
N GLU A 946 -10.06 -16.51 12.31
CA GLU A 946 -10.04 -15.13 11.81
C GLU A 946 -11.15 -14.25 12.43
N VAL A 947 -12.03 -14.86 13.24
CA VAL A 947 -13.09 -14.15 13.97
C VAL A 947 -12.66 -13.94 15.42
N LEU A 948 -12.48 -12.67 15.81
CA LEU A 948 -12.14 -12.29 17.16
C LEU A 948 -13.24 -12.66 18.17
N ASN A 949 -12.84 -12.77 19.43
CA ASN A 949 -13.79 -12.96 20.53
C ASN A 949 -14.67 -11.71 20.71
N TRP A 950 -15.89 -11.93 21.20
CA TRP A 950 -16.81 -10.83 21.49
C TRP A 950 -16.15 -9.81 22.44
N GLY A 951 -16.24 -8.52 22.08
CA GLY A 951 -15.64 -7.41 22.83
C GLY A 951 -14.13 -7.20 22.61
N SER A 952 -13.50 -8.01 21.74
CA SER A 952 -12.09 -7.81 21.35
C SER A 952 -11.93 -7.12 19.99
N ASP A 953 -13.00 -7.00 19.20
CA ASP A 953 -12.95 -6.35 17.90
C ASP A 953 -13.21 -4.86 18.03
N GLU A 954 -12.21 -4.07 17.66
CA GLU A 954 -12.15 -2.63 17.83
C GLU A 954 -12.91 -1.86 16.75
N CYS A 955 -13.33 -2.52 15.68
CA CYS A 955 -14.31 -1.98 14.74
C CYS A 955 -15.74 -2.16 15.27
N VAL A 956 -16.00 -3.03 16.26
CA VAL A 956 -17.29 -3.00 16.96
C VAL A 956 -17.23 -1.86 17.98
N THR A 957 -17.71 -0.71 17.56
CA THR A 957 -17.49 0.57 18.26
C THR A 957 -18.45 0.83 19.41
N LEU A 958 -19.64 0.21 19.38
CA LEU A 958 -20.72 0.55 20.28
C LEU A 958 -21.71 -0.61 20.45
N GLU A 959 -22.18 -0.80 21.68
CA GLU A 959 -23.32 -1.67 22.02
C GLU A 959 -24.34 -0.89 22.85
N THR A 960 -25.56 -0.75 22.34
CA THR A 960 -26.72 -0.24 23.09
C THR A 960 -27.62 -1.40 23.51
N ILE A 961 -27.83 -1.55 24.82
CA ILE A 961 -28.74 -2.54 25.40
C ILE A 961 -30.15 -1.95 25.44
N ILE A 962 -31.12 -2.68 24.88
CA ILE A 962 -32.53 -2.30 24.72
C ILE A 962 -33.43 -3.28 25.50
N ILE A 963 -32.94 -3.75 26.64
CA ILE A 963 -33.69 -4.63 27.53
C ILE A 963 -34.45 -3.76 28.55
N PRO A 964 -35.78 -3.90 28.68
CA PRO A 964 -36.56 -3.13 29.64
C PRO A 964 -35.97 -3.12 31.06
N GLY A 965 -35.68 -1.94 31.59
CA GLY A 965 -35.11 -1.73 32.93
C GLY A 965 -33.60 -1.97 33.03
N LYS A 966 -32.91 -2.22 31.92
CA LYS A 966 -31.44 -2.39 31.82
C LYS A 966 -30.84 -1.59 30.66
N GLU A 967 -31.56 -0.58 30.17
CA GLU A 967 -31.17 0.18 29.00
C GLU A 967 -29.88 0.97 29.25
N GLY A 968 -28.98 1.01 28.27
CA GLY A 968 -27.73 1.73 28.39
C GLY A 968 -26.81 1.54 27.19
N VAL A 969 -25.80 2.40 27.10
CA VAL A 969 -24.73 2.31 26.10
C VAL A 969 -23.48 1.76 26.77
N PHE A 970 -22.86 0.78 26.13
CA PHE A 970 -21.70 0.07 26.62
C PHE A 970 -20.65 -0.03 25.52
N HIS A 971 -19.41 -0.24 25.96
CA HIS A 971 -18.40 -0.77 25.06
C HIS A 971 -18.71 -2.26 24.84
N PRO A 972 -18.63 -2.77 23.60
CA PRO A 972 -18.90 -4.18 23.34
C PRO A 972 -18.09 -5.10 24.26
N GLY A 973 -18.79 -6.03 24.91
CA GLY A 973 -18.19 -6.96 25.88
C GLY A 973 -18.06 -6.44 27.31
N SER A 974 -18.36 -5.16 27.58
CA SER A 974 -18.34 -4.61 28.95
C SER A 974 -19.66 -4.74 29.70
N TYR A 975 -20.74 -5.18 29.03
CA TYR A 975 -22.04 -5.39 29.69
C TYR A 975 -22.00 -6.64 30.59
N ASP A 976 -22.22 -6.45 31.89
CA ASP A 976 -22.16 -7.49 32.93
C ASP A 976 -23.54 -8.12 33.25
N GLY A 977 -24.61 -7.63 32.61
CA GLY A 977 -25.95 -8.13 32.78
C GLY A 977 -26.29 -9.34 31.90
N ALA A 978 -27.37 -10.05 32.24
CA ALA A 978 -27.91 -11.09 31.38
C ALA A 978 -28.67 -10.51 30.18
N TYR A 979 -28.31 -10.96 28.98
CA TYR A 979 -29.03 -10.72 27.73
C TYR A 979 -30.44 -11.35 27.74
N ALA A 980 -31.35 -10.84 26.92
CA ALA A 980 -32.66 -11.45 26.74
C ALA A 980 -32.53 -12.77 25.97
N ALA A 981 -33.45 -13.71 26.22
CA ALA A 981 -33.50 -15.00 25.51
C ALA A 981 -34.61 -15.09 24.46
N TYR A 982 -35.54 -14.13 24.45
CA TYR A 982 -36.60 -13.97 23.44
C TYR A 982 -37.48 -12.71 23.66
N GLY A 983 -37.17 -11.83 24.62
CA GLY A 983 -38.17 -10.93 25.23
C GLY A 983 -38.13 -9.47 24.81
N THR A 984 -37.30 -9.10 23.83
CA THR A 984 -37.23 -7.72 23.34
C THR A 984 -37.79 -7.60 21.93
N GLY A 985 -37.48 -8.53 21.01
CA GLY A 985 -38.13 -8.56 19.70
C GLY A 985 -37.81 -7.31 18.88
N LEU A 986 -36.52 -6.95 18.79
CA LEU A 986 -36.05 -5.89 17.91
C LEU A 986 -36.31 -6.30 16.45
N THR A 987 -37.18 -5.58 15.76
CA THR A 987 -37.78 -6.05 14.49
C THR A 987 -37.57 -5.10 13.33
N SER A 988 -37.35 -3.80 13.57
CA SER A 988 -37.14 -2.81 12.50
C SER A 988 -36.00 -1.86 12.81
N LEU A 989 -35.29 -1.42 11.76
CA LEU A 989 -34.14 -0.53 11.85
C LEU A 989 -34.11 0.39 10.63
N ALA A 990 -33.95 1.70 10.84
CA ALA A 990 -33.76 2.69 9.79
C ALA A 990 -32.84 3.83 10.27
N LEU A 991 -32.22 4.56 9.34
CA LEU A 991 -31.37 5.71 9.65
C LEU A 991 -31.95 6.98 9.04
N ASP A 992 -31.88 8.09 9.78
CA ASP A 992 -32.22 9.41 9.26
C ASP A 992 -31.04 10.08 8.53
N ASN A 993 -31.27 11.28 7.99
CA ASN A 993 -30.25 12.04 7.26
C ASN A 993 -29.06 12.55 8.10
N LYS A 994 -29.07 12.30 9.42
CA LYS A 994 -27.98 12.59 10.35
C LYS A 994 -27.38 11.31 10.94
N ASP A 995 -27.69 10.16 10.33
CA ASP A 995 -27.28 8.82 10.77
C ASP A 995 -27.82 8.43 12.16
N ASN A 996 -28.88 9.10 12.66
CA ASN A 996 -29.55 8.65 13.89
C ASN A 996 -30.44 7.44 13.60
N VAL A 997 -30.54 6.57 14.59
CA VAL A 997 -31.18 5.27 14.46
C VAL A 997 -32.64 5.33 14.91
N TRP A 998 -33.52 4.84 14.05
CA TRP A 998 -34.89 4.49 14.39
C TRP A 998 -35.00 2.98 14.55
N LEU A 999 -35.26 2.53 15.78
CA LEU A 999 -35.34 1.12 16.15
C LEU A 999 -36.76 0.80 16.61
N GLY A 1000 -37.39 -0.20 16.00
CA GLY A 1000 -38.71 -0.67 16.42
C GLY A 1000 -38.69 -2.01 17.13
N ILE A 1001 -39.57 -2.10 18.13
CA ILE A 1001 -39.73 -3.23 19.04
C ILE A 1001 -41.14 -3.78 18.83
N GLY A 1002 -41.25 -4.87 18.09
CA GLY A 1002 -42.54 -5.42 17.67
C GLY A 1002 -43.39 -5.92 18.85
N GLU A 1003 -42.77 -6.65 19.78
CA GLU A 1003 -43.46 -7.31 20.89
C GLU A 1003 -44.10 -6.32 21.88
N ASN A 1004 -43.40 -5.22 22.17
CA ASN A 1004 -43.85 -4.19 23.11
C ASN A 1004 -44.32 -2.90 22.40
N GLN A 1005 -44.53 -2.94 21.08
CA GLN A 1005 -45.14 -1.86 20.29
C GLN A 1005 -44.52 -0.48 20.57
N THR A 1006 -43.20 -0.40 20.41
CA THR A 1006 -42.42 0.81 20.72
C THR A 1006 -41.48 1.16 19.57
N LEU A 1007 -41.35 2.46 19.27
CA LEU A 1007 -40.34 3.02 18.37
C LEU A 1007 -39.35 3.86 19.19
N MET A 1008 -38.06 3.59 19.06
CA MET A 1008 -37.00 4.30 19.75
C MET A 1008 -36.19 5.13 18.75
N TYR A 1009 -35.83 6.35 19.17
CA TYR A 1009 -34.95 7.25 18.43
C TYR A 1009 -33.62 7.35 19.19
N ILE A 1010 -32.54 6.95 18.53
CA ILE A 1010 -31.22 6.72 19.15
C ILE A 1010 -30.18 7.56 18.41
N ASN A 1011 -29.28 8.20 19.15
CA ASN A 1011 -28.23 9.05 18.59
C ASN A 1011 -27.21 8.21 17.79
N GLY A 1012 -26.95 8.59 16.54
CA GLY A 1012 -26.04 7.87 15.64
C GLY A 1012 -24.54 7.92 16.02
N SER A 1013 -24.16 8.84 16.90
CA SER A 1013 -22.78 9.00 17.38
C SER A 1013 -22.58 8.40 18.77
N SER A 1014 -23.50 8.65 19.71
CA SER A 1014 -23.36 8.22 21.10
C SER A 1014 -24.10 6.93 21.44
N GLY A 1015 -25.01 6.45 20.59
CA GLY A 1015 -25.88 5.30 20.89
C GLY A 1015 -26.91 5.56 21.98
N GLU A 1016 -26.98 6.79 22.51
CA GLU A 1016 -27.92 7.16 23.56
C GLU A 1016 -29.36 7.19 23.04
N ILE A 1017 -30.28 6.68 23.83
CA ILE A 1017 -31.72 6.74 23.53
C ILE A 1017 -32.20 8.18 23.73
N LEU A 1018 -32.49 8.87 22.63
CA LEU A 1018 -32.95 10.25 22.62
C LEU A 1018 -34.45 10.35 22.91
N ASN A 1019 -35.25 9.41 22.39
CA ASN A 1019 -36.68 9.38 22.64
C ASN A 1019 -37.28 7.97 22.47
N SER A 1020 -38.45 7.75 23.07
CA SER A 1020 -39.23 6.52 22.94
C SER A 1020 -40.71 6.85 22.73
N TYR A 1021 -41.29 6.26 21.69
CA TYR A 1021 -42.67 6.45 21.27
C TYR A 1021 -43.43 5.14 21.47
N ASN A 1022 -44.35 5.13 22.44
CA ASN A 1022 -45.27 4.01 22.63
C ASN A 1022 -46.39 4.08 21.57
N VAL A 1023 -46.44 3.11 20.67
CA VAL A 1023 -47.40 3.07 19.56
C VAL A 1023 -48.56 2.10 19.79
N THR A 1024 -48.70 1.60 21.03
CA THR A 1024 -49.79 0.68 21.41
C THR A 1024 -51.18 1.29 21.19
N ALA A 1025 -51.33 2.60 21.45
CA ALA A 1025 -52.59 3.32 21.25
C ALA A 1025 -53.04 3.37 19.78
N TYR A 1026 -52.11 3.14 18.85
CA TYR A 1026 -52.36 3.10 17.41
C TYR A 1026 -52.51 1.66 16.88
N GLY A 1027 -52.47 0.65 17.75
CA GLY A 1027 -52.54 -0.76 17.37
C GLY A 1027 -51.43 -1.18 16.40
N HIS A 1028 -50.26 -0.52 16.47
CA HIS A 1028 -49.15 -0.74 15.56
C HIS A 1028 -48.06 -1.59 16.23
N SER A 1029 -47.65 -2.67 15.55
CA SER A 1029 -46.48 -3.47 15.93
C SER A 1029 -45.38 -3.26 14.88
N PRO A 1030 -44.31 -2.51 15.19
CA PRO A 1030 -43.24 -2.24 14.23
C PRO A 1030 -42.57 -3.53 13.75
N ASN A 1031 -42.40 -3.67 12.43
CA ASN A 1031 -41.71 -4.81 11.81
C ASN A 1031 -40.70 -4.38 10.73
N PHE A 1032 -40.96 -3.29 10.03
CA PHE A 1032 -40.00 -2.63 9.13
C PHE A 1032 -40.15 -1.13 9.20
N SER A 1033 -39.10 -0.41 8.80
CA SER A 1033 -39.08 1.04 8.81
C SER A 1033 -38.25 1.60 7.66
N VAL A 1034 -38.70 2.71 7.09
CA VAL A 1034 -37.97 3.52 6.10
C VAL A 1034 -38.12 5.00 6.46
N ILE A 1035 -37.13 5.81 6.08
CA ILE A 1035 -37.18 7.27 6.20
C ILE A 1035 -37.31 7.87 4.79
N ASP A 1036 -38.27 8.77 4.60
CA ASP A 1036 -38.44 9.45 3.31
C ASP A 1036 -37.53 10.70 3.18
N LYS A 1037 -37.51 11.31 1.98
CA LYS A 1037 -36.70 12.52 1.70
C LYS A 1037 -36.99 13.71 2.62
N ASN A 1038 -38.15 13.73 3.29
CA ASN A 1038 -38.54 14.80 4.22
C ASN A 1038 -38.14 14.49 5.68
N GLY A 1039 -37.50 13.34 5.93
CA GLY A 1039 -37.13 12.89 7.27
C GLY A 1039 -38.30 12.30 8.07
N ILE A 1040 -39.39 11.91 7.40
CA ILE A 1040 -40.54 11.28 8.04
C ILE A 1040 -40.29 9.77 8.15
N LEU A 1041 -40.57 9.20 9.33
CA LEU A 1041 -40.50 7.77 9.55
C LEU A 1041 -41.80 7.10 9.11
N TRP A 1042 -41.66 6.10 8.27
CA TRP A 1042 -42.72 5.18 7.89
C TRP A 1042 -42.40 3.81 8.46
N SER A 1043 -43.31 3.25 9.25
CA SER A 1043 -43.15 1.94 9.89
C SER A 1043 -44.26 1.00 9.47
N GLY A 1044 -43.87 -0.13 8.89
CA GLY A 1044 -44.75 -1.23 8.49
C GLY A 1044 -44.85 -2.28 9.58
N GLY A 1045 -46.02 -2.91 9.66
CA GLY A 1045 -46.31 -3.99 10.59
C GLY A 1045 -47.79 -4.36 10.54
N SER A 1046 -48.49 -4.25 11.66
CA SER A 1046 -49.96 -4.45 11.70
C SER A 1046 -50.74 -3.43 10.86
N ASN A 1047 -50.17 -2.24 10.64
CA ASN A 1047 -50.66 -1.19 9.76
C ASN A 1047 -49.45 -0.42 9.19
N LEU A 1048 -49.70 0.66 8.44
CA LEU A 1048 -48.66 1.60 8.02
C LEU A 1048 -48.70 2.84 8.91
N LEU A 1049 -47.71 2.97 9.80
CA LEU A 1049 -47.56 4.11 10.70
C LEU A 1049 -46.65 5.16 10.09
N ARG A 1050 -47.07 6.43 10.18
CA ARG A 1050 -46.30 7.61 9.79
C ARG A 1050 -46.01 8.45 11.04
N LEU A 1051 -44.74 8.73 11.28
CA LEU A 1051 -44.26 9.57 12.38
C LEU A 1051 -43.41 10.72 11.82
N ASP A 1052 -43.82 11.96 12.12
CA ASP A 1052 -43.04 13.17 11.84
C ASP A 1052 -42.20 13.53 13.07
N PRO A 1053 -40.85 13.38 13.02
CA PRO A 1053 -40.00 13.66 14.16
C PRO A 1053 -39.97 15.13 14.56
N SER A 1054 -40.23 16.05 13.62
CA SER A 1054 -40.14 17.50 13.86
C SER A 1054 -41.32 18.02 14.69
N THR A 1055 -42.49 17.38 14.54
CA THR A 1055 -43.72 17.74 15.25
C THR A 1055 -44.11 16.72 16.33
N GLY A 1056 -43.56 15.51 16.28
CA GLY A 1056 -43.98 14.37 17.09
C GLY A 1056 -45.33 13.79 16.67
N SER A 1057 -45.86 14.19 15.50
CA SER A 1057 -47.17 13.77 15.02
C SER A 1057 -47.15 12.31 14.55
N LEU A 1058 -48.18 11.55 14.95
CA LEU A 1058 -48.36 10.14 14.66
C LEU A 1058 -49.71 9.89 14.00
N SER A 1059 -49.70 9.18 12.88
CA SER A 1059 -50.91 8.74 12.16
C SER A 1059 -50.72 7.33 11.62
N VAL A 1060 -51.79 6.56 11.50
CA VAL A 1060 -51.79 5.22 10.91
C VAL A 1060 -52.73 5.12 9.73
N MET A 1061 -52.35 4.30 8.76
CA MET A 1061 -53.15 3.92 7.60
C MET A 1061 -53.38 2.40 7.65
N ASP A 1062 -54.66 2.00 7.64
CA ASP A 1062 -55.02 0.59 7.53
C ASP A 1062 -54.87 0.13 6.08
N MET A 1063 -53.91 -0.75 5.85
CA MET A 1063 -53.63 -1.32 4.53
C MET A 1063 -54.52 -2.52 4.19
N GLY A 1064 -55.25 -3.06 5.17
CA GLY A 1064 -56.05 -4.29 5.02
C GLY A 1064 -55.21 -5.58 5.01
N TYR A 1065 -53.92 -5.51 5.31
CA TYR A 1065 -53.01 -6.66 5.42
C TYR A 1065 -51.80 -6.33 6.31
N THR A 1066 -51.13 -7.35 6.83
CA THR A 1066 -49.92 -7.18 7.64
C THR A 1066 -48.72 -6.93 6.73
N ILE A 1067 -48.02 -5.83 6.92
CA ILE A 1067 -46.85 -5.43 6.14
C ILE A 1067 -45.62 -6.18 6.65
N PHE A 1068 -44.96 -6.88 5.74
CA PHE A 1068 -43.73 -7.63 5.98
C PHE A 1068 -42.47 -6.91 5.51
N ASP A 1069 -42.54 -6.02 4.51
CA ASP A 1069 -41.40 -5.22 4.07
C ASP A 1069 -41.86 -3.91 3.41
N LEU A 1070 -40.98 -2.92 3.39
CA LEU A 1070 -41.17 -1.59 2.80
C LEU A 1070 -39.92 -1.21 1.99
N ALA A 1071 -40.11 -0.60 0.82
CA ALA A 1071 -39.02 0.08 0.12
C ALA A 1071 -39.46 1.46 -0.37
N TYR A 1072 -38.54 2.41 -0.27
CA TYR A 1072 -38.72 3.77 -0.75
C TYR A 1072 -37.99 3.93 -2.08
N ASP A 1073 -38.63 4.54 -3.08
CA ASP A 1073 -38.03 4.78 -4.40
C ASP A 1073 -37.02 5.94 -4.43
N GLY A 1074 -36.89 6.67 -3.32
CA GLY A 1074 -36.02 7.83 -3.21
C GLY A 1074 -36.69 9.14 -3.66
N ASP A 1075 -37.94 9.09 -4.13
CA ASP A 1075 -38.66 10.27 -4.60
C ASP A 1075 -40.00 10.46 -3.85
N ASP A 1076 -41.11 9.95 -4.36
CA ASP A 1076 -42.46 10.25 -3.87
C ASP A 1076 -43.29 9.00 -3.51
N HIS A 1077 -42.74 7.78 -3.65
CA HIS A 1077 -43.49 6.56 -3.34
C HIS A 1077 -42.78 5.58 -2.42
N ILE A 1078 -43.59 5.00 -1.53
CA ILE A 1078 -43.22 3.81 -0.75
C ILE A 1078 -43.99 2.63 -1.31
N PHE A 1079 -43.29 1.52 -1.48
CA PHE A 1079 -43.86 0.23 -1.84
C PHE A 1079 -43.95 -0.63 -0.61
N SER A 1080 -45.10 -1.28 -0.41
CA SER A 1080 -45.31 -2.19 0.70
C SER A 1080 -45.73 -3.57 0.22
N TYR A 1081 -45.25 -4.57 0.93
CA TYR A 1081 -45.58 -5.96 0.66
C TYR A 1081 -45.97 -6.67 1.94
N GLY A 1082 -46.95 -7.56 1.87
CA GLY A 1082 -47.46 -8.23 3.05
C GLY A 1082 -48.44 -9.37 2.78
N VAL A 1083 -48.90 -10.02 3.85
CA VAL A 1083 -49.85 -11.15 3.76
C VAL A 1083 -51.22 -10.72 4.24
N HIS A 1084 -52.23 -11.00 3.44
CA HIS A 1084 -53.63 -10.82 3.77
C HIS A 1084 -54.20 -12.13 4.37
N PRO A 1085 -54.72 -12.09 5.61
CA PRO A 1085 -55.30 -13.27 6.24
C PRO A 1085 -56.69 -13.55 5.65
N HIS A 1086 -56.78 -14.57 4.79
CA HIS A 1086 -58.05 -15.01 4.20
C HIS A 1086 -58.46 -16.41 4.69
N ILE A 1087 -59.75 -16.60 4.96
CA ILE A 1087 -60.34 -17.73 5.72
C ILE A 1087 -60.07 -19.11 5.09
N LEU A 1088 -59.92 -19.17 3.76
CA LEU A 1088 -59.68 -20.43 3.05
C LEU A 1088 -58.22 -20.60 2.62
N TRP A 1089 -57.55 -19.51 2.25
CA TRP A 1089 -56.18 -19.48 1.71
C TRP A 1089 -55.62 -18.06 1.89
N PRO A 1090 -54.47 -17.85 2.57
CA PRO A 1090 -53.83 -16.54 2.62
C PRO A 1090 -53.30 -16.13 1.24
N ASP A 1091 -53.45 -14.86 0.86
CA ASP A 1091 -52.85 -14.27 -0.35
C ASP A 1091 -51.93 -13.10 0.00
N SER A 1092 -50.94 -12.81 -0.85
CA SER A 1092 -50.05 -11.68 -0.63
C SER A 1092 -50.58 -10.40 -1.28
N ARG A 1093 -50.29 -9.26 -0.67
CA ARG A 1093 -50.66 -7.92 -1.15
C ARG A 1093 -49.41 -7.10 -1.42
N PHE A 1094 -49.44 -6.38 -2.52
CA PHE A 1094 -48.40 -5.45 -2.94
C PHE A 1094 -49.05 -4.10 -3.23
N SER A 1095 -48.57 -3.02 -2.62
CA SER A 1095 -49.17 -1.70 -2.75
C SER A 1095 -48.13 -0.62 -3.01
N ARG A 1096 -48.57 0.47 -3.64
CA ARG A 1096 -47.82 1.73 -3.77
C ARG A 1096 -48.52 2.85 -2.99
N ILE A 1097 -47.75 3.57 -2.20
CA ILE A 1097 -48.20 4.65 -1.32
C ILE A 1097 -47.54 5.94 -1.77
N ASN A 1098 -48.32 6.97 -2.03
CA ASN A 1098 -47.82 8.31 -2.33
C ASN A 1098 -47.58 9.08 -1.02
N ILE A 1099 -46.34 9.51 -0.79
CA ILE A 1099 -45.94 10.14 0.48
C ILE A 1099 -46.35 11.61 0.56
N GLU A 1100 -46.60 12.28 -0.58
CA GLU A 1100 -46.93 13.71 -0.60
C GLU A 1100 -48.36 13.95 -0.12
N ASN A 1101 -49.29 13.07 -0.49
CA ASN A 1101 -50.70 13.18 -0.14
C ASN A 1101 -51.16 12.14 0.90
N ASN A 1102 -50.30 11.21 1.31
CA ASN A 1102 -50.58 10.10 2.23
C ASN A 1102 -51.76 9.23 1.76
N THR A 1103 -51.75 8.81 0.49
CA THR A 1103 -52.79 7.91 -0.08
C THR A 1103 -52.18 6.66 -0.69
N VAL A 1104 -52.98 5.58 -0.76
CA VAL A 1104 -52.62 4.36 -1.50
C VAL A 1104 -53.05 4.55 -2.93
N ASP A 1105 -52.09 4.56 -3.86
CA ASP A 1105 -52.37 4.69 -5.29
C ASP A 1105 -53.05 3.43 -5.82
N TRP A 1106 -52.51 2.27 -5.44
CA TRP A 1106 -53.05 0.97 -5.81
C TRP A 1106 -52.59 -0.15 -4.86
N THR A 1107 -53.36 -1.23 -4.83
CA THR A 1107 -53.06 -2.49 -4.15
C THR A 1107 -53.38 -3.65 -5.07
N GLN A 1108 -52.43 -4.55 -5.25
CA GLN A 1108 -52.52 -5.75 -6.09
C GLN A 1108 -52.55 -7.02 -5.22
N SER A 1109 -53.36 -8.01 -5.64
CA SER A 1109 -53.31 -9.39 -5.12
C SER A 1109 -52.27 -10.19 -5.87
N LEU A 1110 -51.41 -10.90 -5.14
CA LEU A 1110 -50.43 -11.81 -5.72
C LEU A 1110 -50.79 -13.25 -5.35
N PRO A 1111 -50.68 -14.22 -6.28
CA PRO A 1111 -51.14 -15.59 -6.09
C PRO A 1111 -50.27 -16.44 -5.14
N TYR A 1112 -49.35 -15.82 -4.41
CA TYR A 1112 -48.30 -16.50 -3.62
C TYR A 1112 -48.56 -16.36 -2.11
N MET A 1113 -48.20 -17.39 -1.35
CA MET A 1113 -48.57 -17.53 0.06
C MET A 1113 -47.57 -16.93 1.05
N HIS A 1114 -46.30 -16.75 0.67
CA HIS A 1114 -45.27 -16.23 1.59
C HIS A 1114 -44.34 -15.20 0.95
N ALA A 1115 -43.97 -14.25 1.81
CA ALA A 1115 -43.33 -13.00 1.46
C ALA A 1115 -41.88 -12.97 1.91
N GLY A 1116 -40.95 -12.80 0.96
CA GLY A 1116 -39.58 -12.37 1.26
C GLY A 1116 -39.48 -10.84 1.33
N SER A 1117 -38.33 -10.30 0.95
CA SER A 1117 -38.04 -8.87 0.87
C SER A 1117 -38.42 -8.25 -0.48
N LEU A 1118 -38.51 -6.92 -0.52
CA LEU A 1118 -38.65 -6.13 -1.74
C LEU A 1118 -37.57 -5.04 -1.85
N ALA A 1119 -37.13 -4.74 -3.07
CA ALA A 1119 -36.15 -3.70 -3.34
C ALA A 1119 -36.55 -2.89 -4.56
N VAL A 1120 -36.24 -1.59 -4.58
CA VAL A 1120 -36.56 -0.69 -5.70
C VAL A 1120 -35.24 -0.21 -6.31
N ASN A 1121 -35.13 -0.29 -7.63
CA ASN A 1121 -33.96 0.24 -8.33
C ASN A 1121 -34.14 1.71 -8.70
N SER A 1122 -33.08 2.36 -9.19
CA SER A 1122 -33.10 3.77 -9.60
C SER A 1122 -34.04 4.09 -10.77
N ASN A 1123 -34.53 3.08 -11.51
CA ASN A 1123 -35.51 3.26 -12.57
C ASN A 1123 -36.97 3.14 -12.07
N GLY A 1124 -37.17 2.90 -10.77
CA GLY A 1124 -38.49 2.70 -10.16
C GLY A 1124 -39.08 1.30 -10.38
N ASP A 1125 -38.30 0.34 -10.91
CA ASP A 1125 -38.73 -1.05 -10.97
C ASP A 1125 -38.58 -1.69 -9.57
N VAL A 1126 -39.61 -2.43 -9.17
CA VAL A 1126 -39.70 -3.10 -7.87
C VAL A 1126 -39.44 -4.59 -8.02
N TRP A 1127 -38.43 -5.06 -7.31
CA TRP A 1127 -38.05 -6.46 -7.22
C TRP A 1127 -38.67 -7.07 -5.99
N LEU A 1128 -39.35 -8.19 -6.15
CA LEU A 1128 -40.10 -8.84 -5.10
C LEU A 1128 -39.71 -10.30 -4.98
N ALA A 1129 -39.20 -10.72 -3.82
CA ALA A 1129 -38.92 -12.12 -3.53
C ALA A 1129 -40.23 -12.89 -3.29
N GLN A 1130 -40.48 -13.89 -4.12
CA GLN A 1130 -41.70 -14.70 -4.11
C GLN A 1130 -41.35 -16.11 -3.63
N TYR A 1131 -41.91 -16.50 -2.48
CA TYR A 1131 -41.70 -17.81 -1.91
C TYR A 1131 -43.02 -18.55 -1.75
N TYR A 1132 -43.08 -19.77 -2.32
CA TYR A 1132 -44.26 -20.62 -2.27
C TYR A 1132 -43.89 -22.01 -1.74
N ASN A 1133 -44.40 -22.36 -0.56
CA ASN A 1133 -44.23 -23.70 -0.01
C ASN A 1133 -45.60 -24.32 0.27
N HIS A 1134 -46.05 -25.22 -0.62
CA HIS A 1134 -47.32 -25.92 -0.45
C HIS A 1134 -47.18 -27.44 -0.58
N TRP A 1135 -47.57 -28.13 0.48
CA TRP A 1135 -47.69 -29.58 0.62
C TRP A 1135 -48.42 -30.33 -0.53
N TRP A 1136 -49.33 -29.70 -1.28
CA TRP A 1136 -50.03 -30.33 -2.41
C TRP A 1136 -49.54 -29.96 -3.82
N TRP A 1137 -48.79 -28.86 -3.99
CA TRP A 1137 -48.40 -28.35 -5.32
C TRP A 1137 -46.88 -28.21 -5.53
N GLY A 1138 -46.08 -28.53 -4.51
CA GLY A 1138 -44.62 -28.41 -4.55
C GLY A 1138 -44.12 -27.03 -4.10
N LYS A 1139 -42.80 -26.94 -3.94
CA LYS A 1139 -42.09 -25.70 -3.63
C LYS A 1139 -41.86 -24.93 -4.94
N TYR A 1140 -42.20 -23.64 -4.98
CA TYR A 1140 -41.90 -22.73 -6.08
C TYR A 1140 -41.20 -21.49 -5.51
N THR A 1141 -40.03 -21.17 -6.04
CA THR A 1141 -39.22 -20.03 -5.57
C THR A 1141 -38.85 -19.16 -6.76
N ALA A 1142 -39.14 -17.85 -6.66
CA ALA A 1142 -38.94 -16.93 -7.78
C ALA A 1142 -38.81 -15.47 -7.31
N PHE A 1143 -38.55 -14.57 -8.25
CA PHE A 1143 -38.64 -13.12 -8.05
C PHE A 1143 -39.45 -12.48 -9.16
N GLY A 1144 -40.42 -11.64 -8.78
CA GLY A 1144 -41.13 -10.81 -9.72
C GLY A 1144 -40.46 -9.45 -9.85
N VAL A 1145 -40.24 -9.01 -11.09
CA VAL A 1145 -39.84 -7.63 -11.40
C VAL A 1145 -41.08 -6.90 -11.86
N TYR A 1146 -41.48 -5.87 -11.12
CA TYR A 1146 -42.66 -5.05 -11.41
C TYR A 1146 -42.23 -3.65 -11.82
N SER A 1147 -42.93 -3.05 -12.78
CA SER A 1147 -42.81 -1.61 -13.03
C SER A 1147 -43.31 -0.81 -11.83
N HIS A 1148 -42.98 0.48 -11.81
CA HIS A 1148 -43.56 1.47 -10.88
C HIS A 1148 -45.10 1.41 -10.76
N ASP A 1149 -45.84 1.01 -11.81
CA ASP A 1149 -47.31 0.89 -11.81
C ASP A 1149 -47.85 -0.50 -11.45
N GLY A 1150 -47.00 -1.40 -10.93
CA GLY A 1150 -47.41 -2.76 -10.51
C GLY A 1150 -47.57 -3.76 -11.66
N VAL A 1151 -47.12 -3.44 -12.88
CA VAL A 1151 -47.14 -4.38 -14.00
C VAL A 1151 -45.94 -5.33 -13.92
N LEU A 1152 -46.18 -6.64 -13.93
CA LEU A 1152 -45.11 -7.65 -13.96
C LEU A 1152 -44.35 -7.57 -15.30
N LYS A 1153 -43.05 -7.29 -15.24
CA LYS A 1153 -42.12 -7.24 -16.38
C LYS A 1153 -41.45 -8.58 -16.63
N SER A 1154 -41.05 -9.29 -15.56
CA SER A 1154 -40.41 -10.60 -15.66
C SER A 1154 -40.59 -11.42 -14.38
N ASP A 1155 -40.56 -12.74 -14.52
CA ASP A 1155 -40.51 -13.69 -13.40
C ASP A 1155 -39.19 -14.47 -13.48
N VAL A 1156 -38.40 -14.44 -12.40
CA VAL A 1156 -37.09 -15.08 -12.32
C VAL A 1156 -37.22 -16.32 -11.45
N ILE A 1157 -37.25 -17.49 -12.08
CA ILE A 1157 -37.28 -18.76 -11.34
C ILE A 1157 -35.93 -18.94 -10.66
N SER A 1158 -35.97 -19.15 -9.36
CA SER A 1158 -34.82 -19.56 -8.57
C SER A 1158 -34.95 -21.03 -8.21
N SER A 1159 -33.83 -21.71 -8.00
CA SER A 1159 -33.82 -22.99 -7.28
C SER A 1159 -33.46 -22.82 -5.80
N THR A 1160 -33.12 -21.59 -5.39
CA THR A 1160 -32.91 -21.17 -3.99
C THR A 1160 -34.15 -20.42 -3.48
N SER A 1161 -34.29 -20.26 -2.16
CA SER A 1161 -35.44 -19.59 -1.53
C SER A 1161 -35.10 -18.14 -1.22
N PRO A 1162 -35.41 -17.19 -2.10
CA PRO A 1162 -34.99 -15.83 -1.84
C PRO A 1162 -35.68 -15.19 -0.66
N PHE A 1163 -34.88 -14.52 0.18
CA PHE A 1163 -35.37 -13.85 1.37
C PHE A 1163 -34.98 -12.38 1.41
N GLY A 1164 -33.68 -12.07 1.31
CA GLY A 1164 -33.18 -10.69 1.36
C GLY A 1164 -32.89 -10.15 -0.03
N LEU A 1165 -33.39 -8.95 -0.33
CA LEU A 1165 -33.12 -8.22 -1.58
C LEU A 1165 -32.58 -6.83 -1.27
N PHE A 1166 -31.50 -6.43 -1.94
CA PHE A 1166 -31.05 -5.05 -1.91
C PHE A 1166 -30.21 -4.71 -3.14
N PHE A 1167 -30.20 -3.44 -3.54
CA PHE A 1167 -29.29 -2.96 -4.58
C PHE A 1167 -28.00 -2.45 -3.96
N ASP A 1168 -26.87 -2.82 -4.56
CA ASP A 1168 -25.60 -2.18 -4.22
C ASP A 1168 -25.46 -0.80 -4.89
N SER A 1169 -24.37 -0.12 -4.55
CA SER A 1169 -24.02 1.20 -5.07
C SER A 1169 -23.79 1.25 -6.59
N TYR A 1170 -23.62 0.10 -7.24
CA TYR A 1170 -23.45 -0.06 -8.70
C TYR A 1170 -24.75 -0.48 -9.39
N GLY A 1171 -25.87 -0.56 -8.66
CA GLY A 1171 -27.18 -0.93 -9.19
C GLY A 1171 -27.32 -2.43 -9.48
N LYS A 1172 -26.45 -3.28 -8.94
CA LYS A 1172 -26.60 -4.74 -9.00
C LYS A 1172 -27.48 -5.19 -7.85
N LEU A 1173 -28.35 -6.16 -8.11
CA LEU A 1173 -29.23 -6.71 -7.08
C LEU A 1173 -28.50 -7.82 -6.34
N TRP A 1174 -28.43 -7.74 -5.03
CA TRP A 1174 -27.97 -8.83 -4.18
C TRP A 1174 -29.16 -9.58 -3.59
N ILE A 1175 -28.99 -10.89 -3.56
CA ILE A 1175 -30.00 -11.86 -3.16
C ILE A 1175 -29.40 -12.72 -2.07
N MET A 1176 -30.08 -12.78 -0.93
CA MET A 1176 -29.77 -13.69 0.17
C MET A 1176 -30.77 -14.85 0.17
N ASP A 1177 -30.26 -16.08 0.20
CA ASP A 1177 -31.06 -17.31 0.29
C ASP A 1177 -31.48 -17.59 1.75
N LEU A 1178 -32.75 -17.94 1.96
CA LEU A 1178 -33.29 -18.37 3.25
C LEU A 1178 -32.80 -19.77 3.64
N ASP A 1179 -32.67 -20.65 2.64
CA ASP A 1179 -32.43 -22.08 2.82
C ASP A 1179 -30.98 -22.45 2.41
N GLY A 1180 -30.03 -21.50 2.42
CA GLY A 1180 -28.67 -21.73 1.95
C GLY A 1180 -27.60 -20.78 2.51
N GLU A 1181 -26.33 -21.11 2.26
CA GLU A 1181 -25.14 -20.32 2.64
C GLU A 1181 -24.71 -19.33 1.55
N TYR A 1182 -25.53 -19.12 0.52
CA TYR A 1182 -25.13 -18.36 -0.65
C TYR A 1182 -25.78 -16.99 -0.70
N ILE A 1183 -24.96 -16.02 -1.11
CA ILE A 1183 -25.41 -14.75 -1.64
C ILE A 1183 -25.16 -14.75 -3.15
N HIS A 1184 -26.13 -14.22 -3.89
CA HIS A 1184 -26.05 -14.09 -5.34
C HIS A 1184 -26.09 -12.62 -5.71
N ARG A 1185 -25.21 -12.21 -6.63
CA ARG A 1185 -25.29 -10.92 -7.30
C ARG A 1185 -25.92 -11.13 -8.65
N PHE A 1186 -27.01 -10.42 -8.89
CA PHE A 1186 -27.76 -10.41 -10.13
C PHE A 1186 -27.51 -9.10 -10.86
N ASP A 1187 -27.04 -9.23 -12.09
CA ASP A 1187 -26.82 -8.12 -12.99
C ASP A 1187 -28.01 -7.96 -13.93
N THR A 1188 -28.72 -6.85 -13.72
CA THR A 1188 -29.91 -6.49 -14.49
C THR A 1188 -29.61 -6.18 -15.96
N SER A 1189 -28.37 -5.82 -16.31
CA SER A 1189 -27.97 -5.53 -17.70
C SER A 1189 -27.88 -6.79 -18.57
N ILE A 1190 -27.48 -7.92 -17.97
CA ILE A 1190 -27.39 -9.23 -18.63
C ILE A 1190 -28.53 -10.17 -18.23
N ASN A 1191 -29.47 -9.69 -17.41
CA ASN A 1191 -30.59 -10.47 -16.86
C ASN A 1191 -30.15 -11.82 -16.28
N GLY A 1192 -29.12 -11.83 -15.43
CA GLY A 1192 -28.68 -13.07 -14.79
C GLY A 1192 -27.74 -12.87 -13.61
N VAL A 1193 -27.51 -13.97 -12.89
CA VAL A 1193 -26.51 -14.01 -11.83
C VAL A 1193 -25.12 -13.95 -12.46
N ASP A 1194 -24.27 -13.07 -11.96
CA ASP A 1194 -22.89 -12.92 -12.45
C ASP A 1194 -21.85 -13.40 -11.43
N LEU A 1195 -22.24 -13.44 -10.15
CA LEU A 1195 -21.43 -13.88 -9.04
C LEU A 1195 -22.30 -14.62 -8.01
N SER A 1196 -21.80 -15.76 -7.53
CA SER A 1196 -22.35 -16.44 -6.37
C SER A 1196 -21.24 -16.73 -5.37
N LYS A 1197 -21.43 -16.28 -4.13
CA LYS A 1197 -20.47 -16.44 -3.04
C LYS A 1197 -21.11 -17.22 -1.91
N ARG A 1198 -20.35 -18.16 -1.37
CA ARG A 1198 -20.71 -18.86 -0.15
C ARG A 1198 -20.18 -18.11 1.08
N LEU A 1199 -21.03 -17.92 2.10
CA LEU A 1199 -20.70 -17.45 3.43
C LEU A 1199 -20.91 -18.63 4.40
N VAL A 1200 -19.81 -19.29 4.81
CA VAL A 1200 -19.84 -20.53 5.63
C VAL A 1200 -20.52 -20.26 6.97
N SER A 1201 -21.72 -20.79 7.25
CA SER A 1201 -22.49 -20.45 8.48
C SER A 1201 -23.88 -21.09 8.67
N THR A 1202 -24.46 -21.76 7.68
CA THR A 1202 -25.82 -22.31 7.77
C THR A 1202 -25.88 -23.73 7.22
N ASN A 1203 -26.64 -24.63 7.85
CA ASN A 1203 -27.00 -25.86 7.12
C ASN A 1203 -27.63 -25.46 5.77
N HIS A 1204 -27.50 -26.34 4.78
CA HIS A 1204 -28.40 -26.55 3.63
C HIS A 1204 -27.76 -26.38 2.22
N ASN A 1205 -27.98 -27.42 1.40
CA ASN A 1205 -27.45 -27.64 0.05
C ASN A 1205 -28.34 -26.98 -1.01
N ALA A 1206 -27.77 -26.12 -1.85
CA ALA A 1206 -28.05 -26.08 -3.30
C ALA A 1206 -27.16 -25.04 -4.01
N LEU A 1207 -26.41 -25.45 -5.03
CA LEU A 1207 -25.99 -24.57 -6.11
C LEU A 1207 -27.20 -24.34 -6.99
N GLY A 1208 -27.65 -23.09 -7.10
CA GLY A 1208 -28.88 -22.78 -7.80
C GLY A 1208 -28.72 -22.11 -9.15
N TYR A 1209 -29.51 -22.57 -10.12
CA TYR A 1209 -29.66 -21.96 -11.44
C TYR A 1209 -30.84 -20.97 -11.39
N CYS A 1210 -30.58 -19.68 -11.58
CA CYS A 1210 -31.62 -18.66 -11.74
C CYS A 1210 -31.92 -18.44 -13.23
N SER A 1211 -33.19 -18.54 -13.64
CA SER A 1211 -33.60 -18.33 -15.04
C SER A 1211 -34.75 -17.35 -15.17
N VAL A 1212 -34.60 -16.39 -16.08
CA VAL A 1212 -35.62 -15.35 -16.34
C VAL A 1212 -36.61 -15.85 -17.38
N LYS A 1213 -37.91 -15.82 -17.04
CA LYS A 1213 -39.02 -16.00 -17.98
C LYS A 1213 -39.72 -14.65 -18.21
N SER A 1214 -39.98 -14.34 -19.47
CA SER A 1214 -40.79 -13.18 -19.84
C SER A 1214 -42.26 -13.59 -19.88
N PRO A 1215 -43.21 -12.70 -19.52
CA PRO A 1215 -44.64 -12.98 -19.68
C PRO A 1215 -45.04 -13.39 -21.11
N ASP A 1216 -44.23 -13.02 -22.11
CA ASP A 1216 -44.46 -13.29 -23.53
C ASP A 1216 -43.78 -14.58 -24.04
N LYS A 1217 -43.08 -15.34 -23.17
CA LYS A 1217 -42.38 -16.60 -23.53
C LYS A 1217 -42.41 -17.67 -22.46
#